data_AF-A0A0F3GS42-F1
#
_entry.id   AF-A0A0F3GS42-F1
#
_cell.length_a   1.000
_cell.length_b   1.000
_cell.length_c   1.000
_cell.angle_alpha   90.00
_cell.angle_beta   90.00
_cell.angle_gamma   90.00
#
_symmetry.space_group_name_H-M   'P 1'
#
loop_
_entity.id
_entity.type
_entity.pdbx_description
1 polymer ?
#
loop_
_entity_poly.entity_id
_entity_poly.type
_entity_poly.pdbx_seq_one_letter_code
_entity_poly.pdbx_strand_id
1 'polypeptide(L)'
;MNFPIGIATDGSGNAYVADTYNHRILKYTSSGQLITTWGSYGSRDRQFNLPRSIVVDSAGNIYIVDGGNNRIQKFNAAGQLLVKWGSFGSGDGQFDWPRGITVDGNGDVYVADANNNRIQKFNSGGQFLAKWGTKGSKDGELSGPVSPVADNSGDIYVADAGNHRIQKFNAAGVFLAKWGSKGNGDGQFLEPSALAIDGKNNVYVADTGNNRLQKFNATGQFLARWGKKGNGNGEFDRPLGLTVDKTGDVFVADSENDRIEKFNASGEFLAKWSSRGTDKGEFDRPFGVALDDSGNVYVADTYNNRLQKLNADGQSLLQWGGEGSGDGQLSLPFALAVDSSGNIYVADSGNNRIQKFNSSGQFLAKWGSFGNGDGQFNMPIGIAVDAGGNIYVADSGNNRLQKFNAVGVFLVKWGSPGSGDGQFDSPSGIAIDGSGNIYVSDTGNNRLQKFNSAGVFMAKWGSKGTDDGQFNTPFGISADKVGGGYVYVTETGGFRVQKFTTDGAFVGKIGGYGSALGQFITPYGVAATKDGKVYVADSGNNRIQVLSKESTTTQAVNKAILVAGSGPNLRPRLWDEIRTITNHAYDALEKQGFSNETIYYLTYDTELDLDQNGVFINDGTPTRSNLKKALTEWAVGANDVVVYLAGHGGSWVFKLGETENVNALELAEWLNTIQGKISGKLTFVYEASRSGSFLSSMKLAQGQGRATTNRVVIASASYAQNANFLSSGVVSFSYPFWSGVANGQNVFDSFVSGKEIIAYDSSSQTPLLDDNGNGIGGDATDGAVAKAYTIGKGLKHAAEVPTLGNISVVLNGTSGTITIDKVISTRPIQDVWAIISPPDFNPDGANMPITSLPTVTLSRVGGSAGSGGDSYSTGMNGLIINGDYTVTVYVTDDKGNMGLPVSQGMTQTNGVSSGPVLSVKANGQQGQVGIKTTDTLTVTIGLDAAGSAGINADWWLVAATPFGSYYYDTSSDPWMWKSGSSVTYTGPLFSVGGFSPFVLSGLPVGIYDFSFKTDFNPDGGDDGSIYSSTVTVNVSQ
;
A
#
# COMPACT_ATOMS: atom_id res chain seq x y z
N MET A 1 23.31 -10.48 -0.68
CA MET A 1 22.80 -11.18 -1.88
C MET A 1 22.98 -12.68 -1.66
N ASN A 2 22.30 -13.53 -2.42
CA ASN A 2 22.49 -14.98 -2.47
C ASN A 2 22.40 -15.43 -3.92
N PHE A 3 23.56 -15.75 -4.48
CA PHE A 3 23.76 -16.20 -5.86
C PHE A 3 23.16 -15.21 -6.88
N PRO A 4 23.64 -13.95 -6.96
CA PRO A 4 23.14 -12.98 -7.92
C PRO A 4 23.50 -13.39 -9.35
N ILE A 5 22.57 -13.33 -10.30
CA ILE A 5 22.84 -13.66 -11.71
C ILE A 5 22.47 -12.53 -12.64
N GLY A 6 21.18 -12.21 -12.78
CA GLY A 6 20.74 -11.17 -13.70
C GLY A 6 21.22 -9.80 -13.23
N ILE A 7 21.82 -9.01 -14.11
CA ILE A 7 22.17 -7.62 -13.83
C ILE A 7 21.88 -6.72 -15.03
N ALA A 8 21.31 -5.54 -14.80
CA ALA A 8 21.03 -4.52 -15.82
C ALA A 8 21.24 -3.12 -15.25
N THR A 9 21.48 -2.13 -16.12
CA THR A 9 21.54 -0.72 -15.71
C THR A 9 20.43 0.09 -16.39
N ASP A 10 19.88 1.09 -15.67
CA ASP A 10 18.97 2.07 -16.29
C ASP A 10 19.70 3.28 -16.87
N GLY A 11 18.94 4.15 -17.53
CA GLY A 11 19.46 5.36 -18.14
C GLY A 11 20.12 6.36 -17.18
N SER A 12 19.94 6.20 -15.86
CA SER A 12 20.55 7.01 -14.80
C SER A 12 21.78 6.33 -14.17
N GLY A 13 22.13 5.13 -14.62
CA GLY A 13 23.26 4.34 -14.09
C GLY A 13 22.94 3.54 -12.83
N ASN A 14 21.67 3.39 -12.44
CA ASN A 14 21.31 2.50 -11.34
C ASN A 14 21.40 1.04 -11.81
N ALA A 15 21.90 0.16 -10.94
CA ALA A 15 22.04 -1.27 -11.23
C ALA A 15 20.86 -2.05 -10.62
N TYR A 16 20.24 -2.90 -11.43
CA TYR A 16 19.19 -3.83 -11.03
C TYR A 16 19.79 -5.23 -11.00
N VAL A 17 19.60 -5.96 -9.91
CA VAL A 17 20.19 -7.27 -9.67
C VAL A 17 19.10 -8.28 -9.34
N ALA A 18 19.05 -9.38 -10.07
CA ALA A 18 18.26 -10.54 -9.72
C ALA A 18 18.99 -11.36 -8.65
N ASP A 19 18.50 -11.28 -7.42
CA ASP A 19 18.98 -11.99 -6.24
C ASP A 19 18.35 -13.40 -6.24
N THR A 20 18.88 -14.27 -7.10
CA THR A 20 18.16 -15.43 -7.64
C THR A 20 17.68 -16.41 -6.59
N TYR A 21 18.50 -16.76 -5.59
CA TYR A 21 18.07 -17.69 -4.53
C TYR A 21 17.28 -17.01 -3.41
N ASN A 22 17.23 -15.69 -3.39
CA ASN A 22 16.28 -14.94 -2.55
C ASN A 22 14.98 -14.57 -3.29
N HIS A 23 14.83 -14.96 -4.56
CA HIS A 23 13.58 -14.80 -5.33
C HIS A 23 13.09 -13.36 -5.43
N ARG A 24 14.02 -12.40 -5.55
CA ARG A 24 13.70 -10.96 -5.56
C ARG A 24 14.65 -10.17 -6.46
N ILE A 25 14.32 -8.90 -6.66
CA ILE A 25 15.12 -7.92 -7.37
C ILE A 25 15.62 -6.87 -6.38
N LEU A 26 16.85 -6.44 -6.58
CA LEU A 26 17.51 -5.36 -5.84
C LEU A 26 17.83 -4.24 -6.83
N LYS A 27 17.60 -2.99 -6.44
CA LYS A 27 18.03 -1.82 -7.21
C LYS A 27 19.05 -1.04 -6.39
N TYR A 28 20.17 -0.72 -7.00
CA TYR A 28 21.28 0.03 -6.41
C TYR A 28 21.55 1.31 -7.19
N THR A 29 22.05 2.35 -6.52
CA THR A 29 22.65 3.51 -7.19
C THR A 29 23.91 3.09 -7.95
N SER A 30 24.42 3.96 -8.83
CA SER A 30 25.72 3.76 -9.49
C SER A 30 26.91 3.68 -8.52
N SER A 31 26.77 4.23 -7.30
CA SER A 31 27.72 4.10 -6.19
C SER A 31 27.48 2.85 -5.31
N GLY A 32 26.39 2.13 -5.56
CA GLY A 32 25.97 0.89 -4.91
C GLY A 32 25.31 1.03 -3.55
N GLN A 33 24.67 2.16 -3.29
CA GLN A 33 23.69 2.25 -2.22
C GLN A 33 22.42 1.53 -2.67
N LEU A 34 21.87 0.66 -1.83
CA LEU A 34 20.59 0.01 -2.11
C LEU A 34 19.49 1.07 -2.13
N ILE A 35 18.77 1.17 -3.24
CA ILE A 35 17.62 2.06 -3.43
C ILE A 35 16.35 1.37 -2.96
N THR A 36 16.08 0.17 -3.48
CA THR A 36 14.86 -0.57 -3.17
C THR A 36 15.03 -2.07 -3.46
N THR A 37 14.10 -2.86 -2.94
CA THR A 37 13.99 -4.29 -3.19
C THR A 37 12.53 -4.66 -3.37
N TRP A 38 12.23 -5.58 -4.28
CA TRP A 38 10.88 -6.12 -4.43
C TRP A 38 10.91 -7.56 -4.94
N GLY A 39 9.79 -8.25 -4.74
CA GLY A 39 9.61 -9.65 -5.10
C GLY A 39 9.79 -10.60 -3.92
N SER A 40 9.17 -11.77 -4.05
CA SER A 40 9.23 -12.86 -3.08
C SER A 40 9.15 -14.19 -3.82
N TYR A 41 9.45 -15.30 -3.13
CA TYR A 41 9.21 -16.63 -3.68
C TYR A 41 7.72 -16.82 -4.04
N GLY A 42 7.46 -17.42 -5.20
CA GLY A 42 6.13 -17.85 -5.61
C GLY A 42 5.86 -17.67 -7.09
N SER A 43 4.60 -17.84 -7.47
CA SER A 43 4.12 -17.78 -8.86
C SER A 43 3.03 -16.73 -9.10
N ARG A 44 2.63 -15.97 -8.07
CA ARG A 44 1.70 -14.83 -8.23
C ARG A 44 2.41 -13.64 -8.89
N ASP A 45 1.66 -12.59 -9.12
CA ASP A 45 2.19 -11.37 -9.73
C ASP A 45 3.20 -10.71 -8.82
N ARG A 46 4.30 -10.23 -9.42
CA ARG A 46 5.47 -9.67 -8.71
C ARG A 46 6.23 -10.70 -7.85
N GLN A 47 5.81 -11.97 -7.80
CA GLN A 47 6.59 -13.06 -7.19
C GLN A 47 7.47 -13.75 -8.23
N PHE A 48 8.58 -14.34 -7.77
CA PHE A 48 9.56 -14.99 -8.61
C PHE A 48 9.93 -16.38 -8.07
N ASN A 49 10.27 -17.28 -8.98
CA ASN A 49 10.94 -18.53 -8.69
C ASN A 49 12.22 -18.56 -9.52
N LEU A 50 13.39 -18.38 -8.88
CA LEU A 50 14.69 -18.29 -9.54
C LEU A 50 14.73 -17.23 -10.66
N PRO A 51 14.55 -15.93 -10.36
CA PRO A 51 14.71 -14.88 -11.35
C PRO A 51 16.15 -14.90 -11.88
N ARG A 52 16.32 -15.03 -13.21
CA ARG A 52 17.61 -15.39 -13.82
C ARG A 52 18.26 -14.27 -14.61
N SER A 53 17.46 -13.45 -15.29
CA SER A 53 17.96 -12.36 -16.12
C SER A 53 17.02 -11.18 -16.02
N ILE A 54 17.57 -10.00 -16.19
CA ILE A 54 16.90 -8.72 -16.09
C ILE A 54 17.45 -7.80 -17.18
N VAL A 55 16.58 -6.99 -17.79
CA VAL A 55 16.97 -5.95 -18.74
C VAL A 55 16.08 -4.73 -18.54
N VAL A 56 16.62 -3.54 -18.78
CA VAL A 56 15.89 -2.28 -18.74
C VAL A 56 15.86 -1.67 -20.13
N ASP A 57 14.67 -1.33 -20.63
CA ASP A 57 14.53 -0.66 -21.93
C ASP A 57 14.78 0.86 -21.85
N SER A 58 14.82 1.53 -23.00
CA SER A 58 15.08 2.97 -23.08
C SER A 58 14.02 3.84 -22.41
N ALA A 59 12.80 3.32 -22.21
CA ALA A 59 11.71 3.96 -21.49
C ALA A 59 11.78 3.70 -19.96
N GLY A 60 12.74 2.89 -19.51
CA GLY A 60 12.91 2.54 -18.10
C GLY A 60 12.02 1.37 -17.65
N ASN A 61 11.39 0.63 -18.56
CA ASN A 61 10.68 -0.59 -18.18
C ASN A 61 11.66 -1.72 -17.92
N ILE A 62 11.35 -2.53 -16.92
CA ILE A 62 12.20 -3.60 -16.40
C ILE A 62 11.58 -4.92 -16.80
N TYR A 63 12.31 -5.78 -17.50
CA TYR A 63 11.86 -7.12 -17.89
C TYR A 63 12.67 -8.14 -17.13
N ILE A 64 12.00 -9.10 -16.50
CA ILE A 64 12.63 -10.12 -15.67
C ILE A 64 12.24 -11.50 -16.18
N VAL A 65 13.25 -12.34 -16.40
CA VAL A 65 13.09 -13.77 -16.65
C VAL A 65 12.89 -14.47 -15.31
N ASP A 66 11.66 -14.91 -15.07
CA ASP A 66 11.26 -15.70 -13.92
C ASP A 66 11.44 -17.19 -14.25
N GLY A 67 12.70 -17.64 -14.24
CA GLY A 67 13.13 -18.87 -14.90
C GLY A 67 12.49 -20.13 -14.35
N GLY A 68 12.32 -20.23 -13.03
CA GLY A 68 11.66 -21.35 -12.37
C GLY A 68 10.14 -21.40 -12.60
N ASN A 69 9.52 -20.28 -12.97
CA ASN A 69 8.11 -20.23 -13.38
C ASN A 69 7.93 -20.25 -14.91
N ASN A 70 9.02 -20.32 -15.69
CA ASN A 70 9.00 -20.34 -17.16
C ASN A 70 8.21 -19.17 -17.77
N ARG A 71 8.42 -17.95 -17.26
CA ARG A 71 7.70 -16.75 -17.71
C ARG A 71 8.57 -15.50 -17.68
N ILE A 72 8.10 -14.44 -18.35
CA ILE A 72 8.64 -13.08 -18.30
C ILE A 72 7.65 -12.18 -17.57
N GLN A 73 8.16 -11.29 -16.72
CA GLN A 73 7.38 -10.22 -16.10
C GLN A 73 8.00 -8.87 -16.45
N LYS A 74 7.19 -7.93 -16.95
CA LYS A 74 7.58 -6.55 -17.29
C LYS A 74 7.00 -5.59 -16.25
N PHE A 75 7.81 -4.67 -15.78
CA PHE A 75 7.48 -3.66 -14.79
C PHE A 75 7.81 -2.25 -15.31
N ASN A 76 7.17 -1.23 -14.76
CA ASN A 76 7.63 0.15 -14.95
C ASN A 76 8.79 0.48 -14.01
N ALA A 77 9.37 1.68 -14.15
CA ALA A 77 10.47 2.15 -13.31
C ALA A 77 10.14 2.24 -11.80
N ALA A 78 8.84 2.30 -11.45
CA ALA A 78 8.35 2.27 -10.07
C ALA A 78 8.16 0.85 -9.51
N GLY A 79 8.38 -0.20 -10.30
CA GLY A 79 8.24 -1.59 -9.88
C GLY A 79 6.80 -2.13 -9.90
N GLN A 80 5.88 -1.42 -10.56
CA GLN A 80 4.51 -1.90 -10.81
C GLN A 80 4.53 -2.85 -12.01
N LEU A 81 3.82 -3.98 -11.91
CA LEU A 81 3.71 -4.95 -12.98
C LEU A 81 2.88 -4.36 -14.13
N LEU A 82 3.41 -4.40 -15.35
CA LEU A 82 2.73 -3.92 -16.55
C LEU A 82 2.12 -5.09 -17.34
N VAL A 83 2.91 -6.13 -17.58
CA VAL A 83 2.47 -7.32 -18.33
C VAL A 83 3.33 -8.53 -17.95
N LYS A 84 2.76 -9.73 -18.09
CA LYS A 84 3.46 -11.00 -17.93
C LYS A 84 3.07 -11.94 -19.06
N TRP A 85 3.99 -12.79 -19.50
CA TRP A 85 3.70 -13.81 -20.51
C TRP A 85 4.65 -15.00 -20.36
N GLY A 86 4.27 -16.13 -20.93
CA GLY A 86 5.03 -17.37 -20.86
C GLY A 86 4.41 -18.43 -19.96
N SER A 87 4.67 -19.68 -20.31
CA SER A 87 4.35 -20.87 -19.54
C SER A 87 5.35 -21.97 -19.88
N PHE A 88 5.41 -23.04 -19.09
CA PHE A 88 6.23 -24.20 -19.42
C PHE A 88 5.82 -24.84 -20.75
N GLY A 89 6.77 -25.20 -21.61
CA GLY A 89 6.54 -25.97 -22.83
C GLY A 89 7.47 -25.64 -24.00
N SER A 90 7.13 -26.14 -25.19
CA SER A 90 7.93 -25.98 -26.43
C SER A 90 7.16 -25.30 -27.57
N GLY A 91 5.90 -24.92 -27.35
CA GLY A 91 5.10 -24.11 -28.28
C GLY A 91 5.58 -22.66 -28.39
N ASP A 92 4.93 -21.88 -29.24
CA ASP A 92 5.22 -20.45 -29.39
C ASP A 92 4.81 -19.68 -28.13
N GLY A 93 5.73 -18.87 -27.60
CA GLY A 93 5.53 -18.17 -26.32
C GLY A 93 5.60 -19.06 -25.08
N GLN A 94 5.86 -20.36 -25.23
CA GLN A 94 6.18 -21.25 -24.11
C GLN A 94 7.70 -21.39 -23.94
N PHE A 95 8.15 -21.62 -22.72
CA PHE A 95 9.57 -21.72 -22.38
C PHE A 95 9.87 -23.00 -21.61
N ASP A 96 11.06 -23.54 -21.79
CA ASP A 96 11.65 -24.53 -20.90
C ASP A 96 13.00 -23.99 -20.43
N TRP A 97 13.02 -23.58 -19.16
CA TRP A 97 14.19 -22.96 -18.51
C TRP A 97 14.70 -21.73 -19.26
N PRO A 98 13.88 -20.66 -19.39
CA PRO A 98 14.35 -19.43 -20.00
C PRO A 98 15.46 -18.81 -19.13
N ARG A 99 16.56 -18.38 -19.76
CA ARG A 99 17.76 -17.93 -19.03
C ARG A 99 18.14 -16.47 -19.23
N GLY A 100 17.95 -15.93 -20.42
CA GLY A 100 18.39 -14.57 -20.76
C GLY A 100 17.36 -13.82 -21.58
N ILE A 101 17.38 -12.49 -21.46
CA ILE A 101 16.47 -11.58 -22.13
C ILE A 101 17.22 -10.32 -22.60
N THR A 102 16.83 -9.75 -23.73
CA THR A 102 17.25 -8.42 -24.17
C THR A 102 16.11 -7.70 -24.87
N VAL A 103 16.20 -6.37 -24.97
CA VAL A 103 15.29 -5.53 -25.75
C VAL A 103 16.13 -4.76 -26.77
N ASP A 104 15.70 -4.72 -28.03
CA ASP A 104 16.38 -3.92 -29.06
C ASP A 104 15.86 -2.46 -29.12
N GLY A 105 16.46 -1.64 -29.98
CA GLY A 105 16.08 -0.23 -30.15
C GLY A 105 14.66 0.00 -30.66
N ASN A 106 14.01 -1.02 -31.24
CA ASN A 106 12.61 -0.95 -31.69
C ASN A 106 11.63 -1.37 -30.59
N GLY A 107 12.13 -1.84 -29.44
CA GLY A 107 11.32 -2.36 -28.35
C GLY A 107 10.94 -3.83 -28.51
N ASP A 108 11.55 -4.56 -29.45
CA ASP A 108 11.35 -6.01 -29.56
C ASP A 108 12.16 -6.74 -28.48
N VAL A 109 11.55 -7.76 -27.88
CA VAL A 109 12.07 -8.53 -26.76
C VAL A 109 12.54 -9.90 -27.23
N TYR A 110 13.77 -10.28 -26.91
CA TYR A 110 14.37 -11.55 -27.32
C TYR A 110 14.71 -12.38 -26.08
N VAL A 111 14.22 -13.61 -26.02
CA VAL A 111 14.37 -14.51 -24.88
C VAL A 111 15.10 -15.78 -25.29
N ALA A 112 16.14 -16.15 -24.55
CA ALA A 112 16.83 -17.42 -24.70
C ALA A 112 16.10 -18.53 -23.95
N ASP A 113 15.55 -19.47 -24.72
CA ASP A 113 14.77 -20.61 -24.28
C ASP A 113 15.70 -21.84 -24.25
N ALA A 114 16.41 -21.98 -23.13
CA ALA A 114 17.68 -22.70 -23.08
C ALA A 114 17.52 -24.20 -23.33
N ASN A 115 16.56 -24.86 -22.69
CA ASN A 115 16.36 -26.30 -22.87
C ASN A 115 15.73 -26.64 -24.23
N ASN A 116 14.96 -25.71 -24.81
CA ASN A 116 14.45 -25.82 -26.17
C ASN A 116 15.48 -25.45 -27.26
N ASN A 117 16.68 -24.97 -26.88
CA ASN A 117 17.80 -24.65 -27.78
C ASN A 117 17.45 -23.62 -28.87
N ARG A 118 16.73 -22.57 -28.50
CA ARG A 118 16.25 -21.53 -29.44
C ARG A 118 16.21 -20.13 -28.81
N ILE A 119 16.12 -19.12 -29.66
CA ILE A 119 15.74 -17.75 -29.28
C ILE A 119 14.31 -17.50 -29.74
N GLN A 120 13.50 -16.87 -28.89
CA GLN A 120 12.15 -16.41 -29.23
C GLN A 120 12.09 -14.89 -29.18
N LYS A 121 11.41 -14.29 -30.15
CA LYS A 121 11.21 -12.84 -30.31
C LYS A 121 9.76 -12.48 -30.02
N PHE A 122 9.54 -11.40 -29.28
CA PHE A 122 8.25 -10.86 -28.87
C PHE A 122 8.21 -9.35 -29.08
N ASN A 123 7.03 -8.75 -29.11
CA ASN A 123 6.90 -7.31 -28.94
C ASN A 123 6.90 -6.92 -27.45
N SER A 124 6.87 -5.61 -27.16
CA SER A 124 6.90 -5.07 -25.80
C SER A 124 5.65 -5.39 -24.95
N GLY A 125 4.58 -5.89 -25.57
CA GLY A 125 3.36 -6.39 -24.93
C GLY A 125 3.36 -7.90 -24.69
N GLY A 126 4.44 -8.61 -25.06
CA GLY A 126 4.58 -10.06 -24.85
C GLY A 126 3.97 -10.93 -25.95
N GLN A 127 3.54 -10.35 -27.08
CA GLN A 127 3.04 -11.14 -28.21
C GLN A 127 4.20 -11.78 -28.98
N PHE A 128 4.10 -13.07 -29.26
CA PHE A 128 5.10 -13.83 -30.02
C PHE A 128 5.19 -13.33 -31.47
N LEU A 129 6.42 -13.15 -31.97
CA LEU A 129 6.69 -12.67 -33.33
C LEU A 129 7.44 -13.71 -34.18
N ALA A 130 8.51 -14.31 -33.64
CA ALA A 130 9.36 -15.25 -34.37
C ALA A 130 10.18 -16.12 -33.42
N LYS A 131 10.77 -17.20 -33.95
CA LYS A 131 11.79 -18.01 -33.25
C LYS A 131 12.80 -18.59 -34.23
N TRP A 132 14.02 -18.83 -33.75
CA TRP A 132 15.07 -19.50 -34.52
C TRP A 132 16.03 -20.25 -33.61
N GLY A 133 16.82 -21.13 -34.23
CA GLY A 133 17.70 -22.06 -33.54
C GLY A 133 17.07 -23.44 -33.33
N THR A 134 17.91 -24.45 -33.41
CA THR A 134 17.61 -25.85 -33.11
C THR A 134 18.82 -26.47 -32.42
N LYS A 135 18.62 -27.59 -31.71
CA LYS A 135 19.71 -28.27 -31.02
C LYS A 135 20.78 -28.75 -32.02
N GLY A 136 22.02 -28.31 -31.85
CA GLY A 136 23.13 -28.78 -32.69
C GLY A 136 24.38 -27.90 -32.58
N SER A 137 25.28 -28.03 -33.55
CA SER A 137 26.59 -27.37 -33.57
C SER A 137 26.96 -26.74 -34.92
N LYS A 138 26.10 -26.87 -35.95
CA LYS A 138 26.26 -26.14 -37.22
C LYS A 138 25.94 -24.66 -37.05
N ASP A 139 26.16 -23.90 -38.10
CA ASP A 139 25.85 -22.47 -38.12
C ASP A 139 24.34 -22.25 -37.96
N GLY A 140 23.95 -21.42 -37.00
CA GLY A 140 22.57 -21.17 -36.63
C GLY A 140 21.91 -22.23 -35.73
N GLU A 141 22.55 -23.38 -35.51
CA GLU A 141 22.15 -24.34 -34.46
C GLU A 141 22.73 -23.89 -33.10
N LEU A 142 21.98 -24.10 -32.03
CA LEU A 142 22.30 -23.69 -30.66
C LEU A 142 22.32 -24.91 -29.71
N SER A 143 23.07 -24.82 -28.63
CA SER A 143 23.11 -25.81 -27.55
C SER A 143 23.12 -25.08 -26.21
N GLY A 144 21.97 -25.06 -25.54
CA GLY A 144 21.78 -24.34 -24.28
C GLY A 144 22.08 -22.84 -24.38
N PRO A 145 21.42 -22.09 -25.29
CA PRO A 145 21.63 -20.65 -25.40
C PRO A 145 21.28 -19.95 -24.10
N VAL A 146 22.10 -18.97 -23.68
CA VAL A 146 21.95 -18.34 -22.36
C VAL A 146 21.59 -16.87 -22.44
N SER A 147 22.41 -16.07 -23.12
CA SER A 147 22.31 -14.61 -23.07
C SER A 147 22.23 -14.06 -24.50
N PRO A 148 21.07 -13.55 -24.93
CA PRO A 148 20.97 -12.72 -26.12
C PRO A 148 21.28 -11.25 -25.78
N VAL A 149 21.93 -10.50 -26.67
CA VAL A 149 22.09 -9.03 -26.61
C VAL A 149 21.96 -8.43 -28.01
N ALA A 150 21.35 -7.25 -28.11
CA ALA A 150 21.16 -6.55 -29.37
C ALA A 150 22.20 -5.42 -29.52
N ASP A 151 22.76 -5.24 -30.71
CA ASP A 151 23.55 -4.05 -31.04
C ASP A 151 22.68 -2.92 -31.61
N ASN A 152 23.31 -1.75 -31.85
CA ASN A 152 22.61 -0.58 -32.37
C ASN A 152 22.05 -0.76 -33.81
N SER A 153 22.50 -1.78 -34.54
CA SER A 153 21.98 -2.11 -35.87
C SER A 153 20.79 -3.07 -35.80
N GLY A 154 20.48 -3.59 -34.61
CA GLY A 154 19.45 -4.61 -34.39
C GLY A 154 19.94 -6.04 -34.60
N ASP A 155 21.25 -6.27 -34.70
CA ASP A 155 21.79 -7.63 -34.76
C ASP A 155 21.85 -8.24 -33.36
N ILE A 156 21.53 -9.53 -33.27
CA ILE A 156 21.41 -10.28 -32.01
C ILE A 156 22.60 -11.21 -31.84
N TYR A 157 23.35 -11.01 -30.76
CA TYR A 157 24.44 -11.88 -30.34
C TYR A 157 23.96 -12.84 -29.26
N VAL A 158 24.32 -14.12 -29.38
CA VAL A 158 23.86 -15.18 -28.49
C VAL A 158 25.04 -15.97 -27.96
N ALA A 159 25.12 -16.11 -26.63
CA ALA A 159 26.02 -17.07 -25.99
C ALA A 159 25.48 -18.49 -26.16
N ASP A 160 26.13 -19.25 -27.04
CA ASP A 160 25.85 -20.65 -27.32
C ASP A 160 26.70 -21.53 -26.39
N ALA A 161 26.28 -21.56 -25.11
CA ALA A 161 27.13 -22.00 -24.00
C ALA A 161 27.59 -23.45 -24.13
N GLY A 162 26.73 -24.35 -24.59
CA GLY A 162 27.05 -25.76 -24.78
C GLY A 162 28.04 -26.01 -25.93
N ASN A 163 28.16 -25.08 -26.87
CA ASN A 163 29.12 -25.13 -27.98
C ASN A 163 30.36 -24.24 -27.75
N HIS A 164 30.48 -23.57 -26.59
CA HIS A 164 31.63 -22.73 -26.23
C HIS A 164 31.93 -21.61 -27.24
N ARG A 165 30.88 -20.97 -27.78
CA ARG A 165 31.00 -19.95 -28.83
C ARG A 165 29.95 -18.86 -28.70
N ILE A 166 30.17 -17.75 -29.38
CA ILE A 166 29.19 -16.68 -29.59
C ILE A 166 28.73 -16.73 -31.05
N GLN A 167 27.43 -16.60 -31.28
CA GLN A 167 26.85 -16.50 -32.62
C GLN A 167 26.12 -15.18 -32.79
N LYS A 168 26.23 -14.58 -33.98
CA LYS A 168 25.57 -13.33 -34.38
C LYS A 168 24.48 -13.63 -35.40
N PHE A 169 23.31 -13.05 -35.22
CA PHE A 169 22.14 -13.16 -36.08
C PHE A 169 21.61 -11.77 -36.44
N ASN A 170 20.89 -11.62 -37.54
CA ASN A 170 20.08 -10.42 -37.75
C ASN A 170 18.73 -10.52 -36.99
N ALA A 171 17.95 -9.44 -36.98
CA ALA A 171 16.64 -9.38 -36.33
C ALA A 171 15.60 -10.41 -36.85
N ALA A 172 15.83 -11.00 -38.02
CA ALA A 172 15.01 -12.07 -38.60
C ALA A 172 15.49 -13.48 -38.22
N GLY A 173 16.54 -13.61 -37.41
CA GLY A 173 17.12 -14.89 -36.98
C GLY A 173 18.05 -15.56 -38.00
N VAL A 174 18.49 -14.83 -39.04
CA VAL A 174 19.47 -15.34 -40.01
C VAL A 174 20.87 -15.28 -39.42
N PHE A 175 21.59 -16.39 -39.47
CA PHE A 175 22.98 -16.47 -39.03
C PHE A 175 23.90 -15.54 -39.85
N LEU A 176 24.74 -14.77 -39.18
CA LEU A 176 25.68 -13.83 -39.79
C LEU A 176 27.14 -14.23 -39.56
N ALA A 177 27.49 -14.56 -38.31
CA ALA A 177 28.87 -14.85 -37.93
C ALA A 177 28.95 -15.68 -36.64
N LYS A 178 30.10 -16.29 -36.39
CA LYS A 178 30.44 -16.93 -35.10
C LYS A 178 31.91 -16.74 -34.76
N TRP A 179 32.22 -16.77 -33.48
CA TRP A 179 33.58 -16.89 -32.98
C TRP A 179 33.60 -17.60 -31.62
N GLY A 180 34.76 -18.06 -31.20
CA GLY A 180 34.90 -18.86 -29.99
C GLY A 180 35.14 -20.35 -30.27
N SER A 181 35.88 -20.98 -29.38
CA SER A 181 36.03 -22.43 -29.29
C SER A 181 36.32 -22.83 -27.83
N LYS A 182 36.18 -24.11 -27.50
CA LYS A 182 36.45 -24.60 -26.15
C LYS A 182 37.93 -24.40 -25.78
N GLY A 183 38.21 -23.74 -24.66
CA GLY A 183 39.58 -23.58 -24.16
C GLY A 183 39.74 -22.43 -23.18
N ASN A 184 40.98 -22.07 -22.89
CA ASN A 184 41.38 -21.03 -21.93
C ASN A 184 42.29 -19.94 -22.54
N GLY A 185 42.57 -20.00 -23.84
CA GLY A 185 43.27 -18.95 -24.59
C GLY A 185 42.37 -17.73 -24.88
N ASP A 186 42.96 -16.69 -25.45
CA ASP A 186 42.22 -15.49 -25.88
C ASP A 186 41.26 -15.86 -27.01
N GLY A 187 39.99 -15.45 -26.89
CA GLY A 187 38.93 -15.84 -27.83
C GLY A 187 38.47 -17.29 -27.71
N GLN A 188 38.91 -18.04 -26.69
CA GLN A 188 38.35 -19.34 -26.31
C GLN A 188 37.51 -19.23 -25.04
N PHE A 189 36.51 -20.10 -24.90
CA PHE A 189 35.54 -20.07 -23.81
C PHE A 189 35.34 -21.43 -23.16
N LEU A 190 34.94 -21.42 -21.90
CA LEU A 190 34.38 -22.54 -21.16
C LEU A 190 33.09 -22.06 -20.50
N GLU A 191 31.94 -22.59 -20.96
CA GLU A 191 30.59 -22.16 -20.52
C GLU A 191 30.35 -20.63 -20.56
N PRO A 192 30.40 -19.97 -21.73
CA PRO A 192 30.09 -18.55 -21.80
C PRO A 192 28.62 -18.32 -21.39
N SER A 193 28.37 -17.54 -20.32
CA SER A 193 27.04 -17.46 -19.69
C SER A 193 26.33 -16.12 -19.84
N ALA A 194 27.05 -15.03 -20.05
CA ALA A 194 26.47 -13.69 -20.16
C ALA A 194 27.20 -12.86 -21.21
N LEU A 195 26.41 -12.02 -21.89
CA LEU A 195 26.88 -11.04 -22.86
C LEU A 195 26.42 -9.64 -22.45
N ALA A 196 27.23 -8.64 -22.80
CA ALA A 196 26.79 -7.24 -22.85
C ALA A 196 27.47 -6.52 -24.02
N ILE A 197 26.86 -5.43 -24.46
CA ILE A 197 27.38 -4.59 -25.55
C ILE A 197 27.48 -3.15 -25.06
N ASP A 198 28.62 -2.49 -25.36
CA ASP A 198 28.78 -1.06 -25.10
C ASP A 198 28.33 -0.18 -26.28
N GLY A 199 28.26 1.13 -26.08
CA GLY A 199 27.85 2.08 -27.12
C GLY A 199 28.75 2.11 -28.38
N LYS A 200 29.90 1.42 -28.37
CA LYS A 200 30.81 1.26 -29.52
C LYS A 200 30.68 -0.12 -30.18
N ASN A 201 29.65 -0.89 -29.82
CA ASN A 201 29.42 -2.27 -30.25
C ASN A 201 30.54 -3.26 -29.89
N ASN A 202 31.28 -3.01 -28.79
CA ASN A 202 32.16 -4.04 -28.24
C ASN A 202 31.33 -5.05 -27.45
N VAL A 203 31.62 -6.34 -27.64
CA VAL A 203 30.94 -7.46 -26.98
C VAL A 203 31.76 -7.95 -25.81
N TYR A 204 31.17 -7.93 -24.62
CA TYR A 204 31.76 -8.43 -23.38
C TYR A 204 31.15 -9.81 -23.09
N VAL A 205 31.99 -10.77 -22.69
CA VAL A 205 31.60 -12.16 -22.47
C VAL A 205 32.06 -12.60 -21.08
N ALA A 206 31.13 -13.09 -20.27
CA ALA A 206 31.46 -13.85 -19.07
C ALA A 206 31.85 -15.27 -19.46
N ASP A 207 33.15 -15.56 -19.35
CA ASP A 207 33.74 -16.86 -19.60
C ASP A 207 33.74 -17.65 -18.28
N THR A 208 32.54 -18.03 -17.84
CA THR A 208 32.24 -18.47 -16.46
C THR A 208 33.09 -19.65 -16.01
N GLY A 209 33.25 -20.66 -16.86
CA GLY A 209 34.07 -21.84 -16.53
C GLY A 209 35.54 -21.51 -16.35
N ASN A 210 36.02 -20.42 -16.94
CA ASN A 210 37.38 -19.91 -16.78
C ASN A 210 37.49 -18.77 -15.74
N ASN A 211 36.39 -18.39 -15.06
CA ASN A 211 36.34 -17.35 -14.02
C ASN A 211 36.94 -16.01 -14.46
N ARG A 212 36.60 -15.57 -15.67
CA ARG A 212 37.14 -14.34 -16.27
C ARG A 212 36.14 -13.67 -17.20
N LEU A 213 36.41 -12.42 -17.56
CA LEU A 213 35.73 -11.70 -18.63
C LEU A 213 36.63 -11.55 -19.85
N GLN A 214 36.03 -11.53 -21.04
CA GLN A 214 36.71 -11.20 -22.29
C GLN A 214 35.91 -10.17 -23.09
N LYS A 215 36.62 -9.27 -23.76
CA LYS A 215 36.06 -8.19 -24.58
C LYS A 215 36.48 -8.35 -26.03
N PHE A 216 35.54 -8.15 -26.94
CA PHE A 216 35.69 -8.28 -28.39
C PHE A 216 35.12 -7.07 -29.10
N ASN A 217 35.55 -6.80 -30.33
CA ASN A 217 34.85 -5.85 -31.19
C ASN A 217 33.66 -6.52 -31.90
N ALA A 218 32.91 -5.74 -32.69
CA ALA A 218 31.71 -6.21 -33.40
C ALA A 218 31.96 -7.37 -34.40
N THR A 219 33.21 -7.57 -34.85
CA THR A 219 33.59 -8.67 -35.78
C THR A 219 34.08 -9.92 -35.04
N GLY A 220 34.12 -9.90 -33.70
CA GLY A 220 34.58 -11.02 -32.88
C GLY A 220 36.10 -11.07 -32.66
N GLN A 221 36.83 -10.01 -33.00
CA GLN A 221 38.27 -9.93 -32.69
C GLN A 221 38.47 -9.63 -31.20
N PHE A 222 39.37 -10.38 -30.56
CA PHE A 222 39.72 -10.21 -29.15
C PHE A 222 40.40 -8.86 -28.90
N LEU A 223 39.99 -8.18 -27.83
CA LEU A 223 40.54 -6.88 -27.42
C LEU A 223 41.21 -6.94 -26.04
N ALA A 224 40.56 -7.56 -25.05
CA ALA A 224 41.06 -7.59 -23.68
C ALA A 224 40.47 -8.75 -22.87
N ARG A 225 41.15 -9.12 -21.78
CA ARG A 225 40.66 -10.05 -20.76
C ARG A 225 41.11 -9.62 -19.36
N TRP A 226 40.30 -9.93 -18.36
CA TRP A 226 40.64 -9.77 -16.95
C TRP A 226 39.83 -10.75 -16.11
N GLY A 227 40.24 -10.95 -14.86
CA GLY A 227 39.67 -11.96 -13.99
C GLY A 227 40.44 -13.28 -13.96
N LYS A 228 40.37 -13.93 -12.81
CA LYS A 228 40.85 -15.29 -12.52
C LYS A 228 40.04 -15.84 -11.35
N LYS A 229 40.12 -17.14 -11.09
CA LYS A 229 39.44 -17.74 -9.94
C LYS A 229 39.95 -17.13 -8.62
N GLY A 230 39.05 -16.67 -7.75
CA GLY A 230 39.38 -16.17 -6.42
C GLY A 230 38.29 -15.31 -5.80
N ASN A 231 38.63 -14.62 -4.71
CA ASN A 231 37.73 -13.75 -3.95
C ASN A 231 38.31 -12.34 -3.70
N GLY A 232 39.50 -12.04 -4.22
CA GLY A 232 40.04 -10.68 -4.22
C GLY A 232 39.33 -9.76 -5.23
N ASN A 233 39.61 -8.46 -5.18
CA ASN A 233 39.08 -7.49 -6.15
C ASN A 233 39.59 -7.84 -7.57
N GLY A 234 38.68 -7.93 -8.54
CA GLY A 234 39.02 -8.37 -9.89
C GLY A 234 39.28 -9.87 -10.02
N GLU A 235 38.98 -10.66 -9.00
CA GLU A 235 38.91 -12.12 -9.06
C GLU A 235 37.44 -12.56 -9.01
N PHE A 236 37.11 -13.68 -9.64
CA PHE A 236 35.73 -14.16 -9.74
C PHE A 236 35.64 -15.63 -9.31
N ASP A 237 34.49 -16.06 -8.80
CA ASP A 237 34.09 -17.47 -8.76
C ASP A 237 32.71 -17.60 -9.42
N ARG A 238 32.73 -18.19 -10.63
CA ARG A 238 31.58 -18.34 -11.55
C ARG A 238 30.86 -17.01 -11.80
N PRO A 239 31.46 -16.07 -12.55
CA PRO A 239 30.76 -14.86 -12.97
C PRO A 239 29.64 -15.25 -13.95
N LEU A 240 28.37 -15.09 -13.56
CA LEU A 240 27.21 -15.57 -14.35
C LEU A 240 26.45 -14.47 -15.09
N GLY A 241 26.61 -13.20 -14.69
CA GLY A 241 25.94 -12.06 -15.29
C GLY A 241 26.86 -10.86 -15.43
N LEU A 242 26.66 -10.06 -16.48
CA LEU A 242 27.37 -8.80 -16.66
C LEU A 242 26.51 -7.80 -17.43
N THR A 243 26.76 -6.51 -17.22
CA THR A 243 26.16 -5.42 -18.00
C THR A 243 27.16 -4.27 -18.15
N VAL A 244 26.95 -3.39 -19.13
CA VAL A 244 27.78 -2.21 -19.36
C VAL A 244 26.89 -0.97 -19.33
N ASP A 245 27.29 0.03 -18.56
CA ASP A 245 26.54 1.28 -18.49
C ASP A 245 26.90 2.25 -19.63
N LYS A 246 26.22 3.40 -19.69
CA LYS A 246 26.46 4.43 -20.73
C LYS A 246 27.85 5.07 -20.66
N THR A 247 28.52 5.01 -19.51
CA THR A 247 29.89 5.53 -19.34
C THR A 247 30.94 4.53 -19.82
N GLY A 248 30.54 3.27 -20.05
CA GLY A 248 31.40 2.17 -20.45
C GLY A 248 31.92 1.35 -19.26
N ASP A 249 31.37 1.56 -18.07
CA ASP A 249 31.72 0.76 -16.90
C ASP A 249 31.01 -0.60 -16.94
N VAL A 250 31.74 -1.66 -16.59
CA VAL A 250 31.29 -3.05 -16.64
C VAL A 250 30.93 -3.50 -15.23
N PHE A 251 29.69 -3.94 -15.04
CA PHE A 251 29.19 -4.52 -13.79
C PHE A 251 29.11 -6.03 -13.94
N VAL A 252 29.53 -6.78 -12.92
CA VAL A 252 29.71 -8.23 -12.98
C VAL A 252 29.07 -8.86 -11.75
N ALA A 253 28.17 -9.82 -11.96
CA ALA A 253 27.65 -10.66 -10.91
C ALA A 253 28.62 -11.82 -10.66
N ASP A 254 29.35 -11.73 -9.56
CA ASP A 254 30.30 -12.73 -9.10
C ASP A 254 29.57 -13.72 -8.18
N SER A 255 28.88 -14.66 -8.82
CA SER A 255 27.70 -15.31 -8.25
C SER A 255 28.00 -16.21 -7.05
N GLU A 256 29.10 -16.97 -7.05
CA GLU A 256 29.45 -17.84 -5.90
C GLU A 256 30.08 -17.04 -4.75
N ASN A 257 30.58 -15.83 -5.03
CA ASN A 257 31.08 -14.91 -4.03
C ASN A 257 29.97 -13.97 -3.48
N ASP A 258 28.71 -14.17 -3.89
CA ASP A 258 27.54 -13.39 -3.45
C ASP A 258 27.71 -11.86 -3.57
N ARG A 259 28.42 -11.40 -4.59
CA ARG A 259 28.76 -9.98 -4.76
C ARG A 259 28.61 -9.49 -6.20
N ILE A 260 28.54 -8.18 -6.34
CA ILE A 260 28.67 -7.51 -7.64
C ILE A 260 29.98 -6.72 -7.65
N GLU A 261 30.73 -6.77 -8.74
CA GLU A 261 31.93 -5.94 -8.97
C GLU A 261 31.74 -5.00 -10.16
N LYS A 262 32.42 -3.85 -10.12
CA LYS A 262 32.41 -2.81 -11.15
C LYS A 262 33.83 -2.59 -11.67
N PHE A 263 33.96 -2.47 -12.99
CA PHE A 263 35.23 -2.22 -13.68
C PHE A 263 35.06 -1.09 -14.70
N ASN A 264 36.15 -0.47 -15.12
CA ASN A 264 36.13 0.36 -16.33
C ASN A 264 36.25 -0.49 -17.60
N ALA A 265 36.14 0.16 -18.77
CA ALA A 265 36.22 -0.49 -20.08
C ALA A 265 37.56 -1.18 -20.40
N SER A 266 38.61 -0.93 -19.59
CA SER A 266 39.94 -1.55 -19.70
C SER A 266 40.09 -2.76 -18.76
N GLY A 267 39.11 -3.04 -17.90
CA GLY A 267 39.15 -4.13 -16.93
C GLY A 267 39.78 -3.75 -15.58
N GLU A 268 39.99 -2.46 -15.29
CA GLU A 268 40.47 -2.02 -13.98
C GLU A 268 39.30 -2.01 -12.99
N PHE A 269 39.51 -2.60 -11.81
CA PHE A 269 38.52 -2.64 -10.74
C PHE A 269 38.21 -1.23 -10.20
N LEU A 270 36.92 -0.92 -10.04
CA LEU A 270 36.43 0.36 -9.55
C LEU A 270 35.72 0.23 -8.20
N ALA A 271 34.83 -0.76 -8.04
CA ALA A 271 33.99 -0.91 -6.86
C ALA A 271 33.45 -2.34 -6.69
N LYS A 272 33.00 -2.68 -5.47
CA LYS A 272 32.41 -3.98 -5.08
C LYS A 272 31.23 -3.73 -4.14
N TRP A 273 30.21 -4.59 -4.20
CA TRP A 273 29.03 -4.52 -3.33
C TRP A 273 28.64 -5.91 -2.77
N SER A 274 28.73 -6.12 -1.44
CA SER A 274 28.11 -7.21 -0.64
C SER A 274 28.45 -7.07 0.87
N SER A 275 27.88 -7.91 1.75
CA SER A 275 28.04 -7.85 3.23
C SER A 275 28.98 -8.90 3.85
N ARG A 276 29.31 -9.99 3.13
CA ARG A 276 30.26 -11.00 3.60
C ARG A 276 31.68 -10.66 3.15
N GLY A 277 32.64 -10.62 4.07
CA GLY A 277 34.05 -10.45 3.70
C GLY A 277 34.96 -10.01 4.85
N THR A 278 36.21 -9.68 4.49
CA THR A 278 37.30 -9.33 5.40
C THR A 278 37.70 -7.86 5.30
N ASP A 279 37.03 -7.06 4.47
CA ASP A 279 37.30 -5.62 4.40
C ASP A 279 36.64 -4.89 5.59
N LYS A 280 36.95 -3.60 5.75
CA LYS A 280 36.36 -2.76 6.79
C LYS A 280 34.86 -2.60 6.55
N GLY A 281 34.04 -2.90 7.56
CA GLY A 281 32.57 -2.83 7.46
C GLY A 281 31.92 -4.08 6.85
N GLU A 282 32.70 -5.06 6.41
CA GLU A 282 32.22 -6.40 6.03
C GLU A 282 32.37 -7.35 7.22
N PHE A 283 31.53 -8.39 7.29
CA PHE A 283 31.53 -9.36 8.38
C PHE A 283 31.57 -10.79 7.85
N ASP A 284 32.11 -11.73 8.62
CA ASP A 284 31.87 -13.17 8.45
C ASP A 284 31.27 -13.70 9.75
N ARG A 285 29.97 -14.00 9.70
CA ARG A 285 29.17 -14.48 10.83
C ARG A 285 29.38 -13.68 12.12
N PRO A 286 29.00 -12.39 12.16
CA PRO A 286 29.14 -11.58 13.37
C PRO A 286 28.20 -12.11 14.45
N PHE A 287 28.69 -12.47 15.64
CA PHE A 287 27.85 -13.01 16.72
C PHE A 287 27.49 -11.98 17.79
N GLY A 288 28.45 -11.15 18.20
CA GLY A 288 28.26 -10.18 19.28
C GLY A 288 28.06 -8.77 18.75
N VAL A 289 27.15 -8.01 19.37
CA VAL A 289 26.99 -6.57 19.14
C VAL A 289 26.81 -5.85 20.47
N ALA A 290 27.49 -4.73 20.65
CA ALA A 290 27.39 -3.86 21.82
C ALA A 290 27.47 -2.39 21.42
N LEU A 291 27.06 -1.50 22.32
CA LEU A 291 27.03 -0.06 22.11
C LEU A 291 27.83 0.66 23.20
N ASP A 292 28.51 1.74 22.85
CA ASP A 292 29.00 2.72 23.83
C ASP A 292 27.96 3.84 24.09
N ASP A 293 28.21 4.67 25.10
CA ASP A 293 27.31 5.77 25.48
C ASP A 293 27.19 6.86 24.39
N SER A 294 28.09 6.87 23.41
CA SER A 294 28.05 7.75 22.23
C SER A 294 27.27 7.15 21.07
N GLY A 295 26.77 5.92 21.20
CA GLY A 295 26.03 5.21 20.14
C GLY A 295 26.92 4.58 19.08
N ASN A 296 28.23 4.44 19.31
CA ASN A 296 29.07 3.65 18.41
C ASN A 296 28.75 2.17 18.59
N VAL A 297 28.76 1.44 17.47
CA VAL A 297 28.43 0.02 17.42
C VAL A 297 29.72 -0.78 17.40
N TYR A 298 29.86 -1.71 18.33
CA TYR A 298 30.97 -2.62 18.39
C TYR A 298 30.49 -4.03 18.02
N VAL A 299 31.21 -4.69 17.13
CA VAL A 299 30.83 -5.98 16.56
C VAL A 299 31.95 -7.00 16.79
N ALA A 300 31.59 -8.17 17.31
CA ALA A 300 32.44 -9.34 17.28
C ALA A 300 32.25 -10.05 15.93
N ASP A 301 33.23 -9.86 15.05
CA ASP A 301 33.26 -10.44 13.72
C ASP A 301 33.91 -11.83 13.81
N THR A 302 33.11 -12.77 14.30
CA THR A 302 33.56 -14.00 14.96
C THR A 302 34.42 -14.88 14.08
N TYR A 303 34.02 -15.12 12.84
CA TYR A 303 34.79 -16.00 11.94
C TYR A 303 35.99 -15.30 11.30
N ASN A 304 36.03 -13.97 11.34
CA ASN A 304 37.21 -13.19 11.02
C ASN A 304 38.17 -13.01 12.21
N ASN A 305 37.86 -13.58 13.39
CA ASN A 305 38.67 -13.50 14.60
C ASN A 305 39.07 -12.06 14.99
N ARG A 306 38.17 -11.09 14.79
CA ARG A 306 38.44 -9.67 15.00
C ARG A 306 37.25 -8.93 15.60
N LEU A 307 37.50 -7.69 16.00
CA LEU A 307 36.47 -6.74 16.43
C LEU A 307 36.44 -5.57 15.47
N GLN A 308 35.25 -5.01 15.30
CA GLN A 308 35.05 -3.77 14.56
C GLN A 308 34.26 -2.77 15.39
N LYS A 309 34.65 -1.51 15.30
CA LYS A 309 33.91 -0.35 15.80
C LYS A 309 33.35 0.41 14.60
N LEU A 310 32.06 0.69 14.63
CA LEU A 310 31.31 1.43 13.63
C LEU A 310 30.68 2.66 14.29
N ASN A 311 30.38 3.69 13.51
CA ASN A 311 29.49 4.76 13.98
C ASN A 311 28.00 4.32 13.88
N ALA A 312 27.10 5.18 14.33
CA ALA A 312 25.66 4.92 14.31
C ALA A 312 25.08 4.68 12.89
N ASP A 313 25.75 5.19 11.84
CA ASP A 313 25.39 5.03 10.43
C ASP A 313 26.00 3.77 9.80
N GLY A 314 26.71 2.95 10.58
CA GLY A 314 27.31 1.69 10.13
C GLY A 314 28.66 1.84 9.42
N GLN A 315 29.25 3.04 9.39
CA GLN A 315 30.58 3.25 8.82
C GLN A 315 31.65 2.71 9.77
N SER A 316 32.59 1.91 9.23
CA SER A 316 33.70 1.37 10.00
C SER A 316 34.67 2.46 10.43
N LEU A 317 34.88 2.59 11.74
CA LEU A 317 35.80 3.54 12.38
C LEU A 317 37.13 2.87 12.71
N LEU A 318 37.09 1.64 13.23
CA LEU A 318 38.27 0.93 13.71
C LEU A 318 38.07 -0.59 13.59
N GLN A 319 39.18 -1.29 13.40
CA GLN A 319 39.26 -2.74 13.43
C GLN A 319 40.55 -3.17 14.13
N TRP A 320 40.47 -4.19 14.98
CA TRP A 320 41.61 -4.77 15.68
C TRP A 320 41.32 -6.22 16.05
N GLY A 321 42.32 -6.93 16.55
CA GLY A 321 42.25 -8.38 16.73
C GLY A 321 43.11 -9.11 15.71
N GLY A 322 42.70 -10.33 15.36
CA GLY A 322 43.41 -11.25 14.48
C GLY A 322 43.54 -12.61 15.15
N GLU A 323 43.52 -13.67 14.34
CA GLU A 323 43.56 -15.04 14.84
C GLU A 323 44.81 -15.31 15.69
N GLY A 324 44.62 -15.89 16.87
CA GLY A 324 45.71 -16.38 17.71
C GLY A 324 45.38 -16.35 19.20
N SER A 325 46.41 -16.59 20.02
CA SER A 325 46.32 -16.69 21.48
C SER A 325 47.21 -15.69 22.22
N GLY A 326 47.93 -14.82 21.50
CA GLY A 326 48.70 -13.71 22.05
C GLY A 326 47.84 -12.58 22.61
N ASP A 327 48.47 -11.56 23.18
CA ASP A 327 47.80 -10.35 23.66
C ASP A 327 47.20 -9.58 22.48
N GLY A 328 45.90 -9.29 22.56
CA GLY A 328 45.17 -8.64 21.48
C GLY A 328 44.84 -9.52 20.27
N GLN A 329 45.26 -10.79 20.25
CA GLN A 329 44.79 -11.80 19.29
C GLN A 329 43.57 -12.52 19.85
N LEU A 330 42.65 -12.93 18.98
CA LEU A 330 41.36 -13.52 19.33
C LEU A 330 41.18 -14.86 18.60
N SER A 331 40.36 -15.74 19.15
CA SER A 331 39.90 -16.96 18.51
C SER A 331 38.41 -17.12 18.80
N LEU A 332 37.60 -17.01 17.76
CA LEU A 332 36.13 -17.03 17.83
C LEU A 332 35.60 -16.12 18.94
N PRO A 333 35.76 -14.78 18.83
CA PRO A 333 35.13 -13.88 19.79
C PRO A 333 33.59 -13.95 19.65
N PHE A 334 32.87 -14.38 20.69
CA PHE A 334 31.39 -14.53 20.62
C PHE A 334 30.64 -13.27 21.04
N ALA A 335 31.05 -12.65 22.15
CA ALA A 335 30.36 -11.50 22.71
C ALA A 335 31.34 -10.45 23.21
N LEU A 336 30.82 -9.23 23.34
CA LEU A 336 31.54 -8.11 23.90
C LEU A 336 30.60 -7.22 24.71
N ALA A 337 31.17 -6.46 25.64
CA ALA A 337 30.49 -5.44 26.42
C ALA A 337 31.37 -4.19 26.51
N VAL A 338 30.74 -3.02 26.59
CA VAL A 338 31.44 -1.73 26.71
C VAL A 338 31.03 -1.07 28.02
N ASP A 339 32.01 -0.61 28.80
CA ASP A 339 31.76 0.18 30.02
C ASP A 339 31.65 1.68 29.71
N SER A 340 31.19 2.47 30.69
CA SER A 340 31.03 3.93 30.55
C SER A 340 32.34 4.69 30.37
N SER A 341 33.48 4.05 30.62
CA SER A 341 34.81 4.60 30.33
C SER A 341 35.29 4.25 28.91
N GLY A 342 34.48 3.53 28.12
CA GLY A 342 34.80 3.10 26.77
C GLY A 342 35.74 1.90 26.71
N ASN A 343 35.94 1.16 27.81
CA ASN A 343 36.68 -0.10 27.75
C ASN A 343 35.79 -1.20 27.17
N ILE A 344 36.36 -2.01 26.29
CA ILE A 344 35.71 -3.13 25.63
C ILE A 344 36.17 -4.43 26.27
N TYR A 345 35.25 -5.24 26.77
CA TYR A 345 35.49 -6.57 27.32
C TYR A 345 34.97 -7.60 26.33
N VAL A 346 35.75 -8.65 26.08
CA VAL A 346 35.51 -9.58 24.98
C VAL A 346 35.59 -11.00 25.50
N ALA A 347 34.55 -11.79 25.24
CA ALA A 347 34.57 -13.22 25.43
C ALA A 347 35.32 -13.86 24.26
N ASP A 348 36.59 -14.17 24.47
CA ASP A 348 37.50 -14.79 23.51
C ASP A 348 37.34 -16.32 23.62
N SER A 349 36.19 -16.80 23.12
CA SER A 349 35.61 -18.09 23.48
C SER A 349 36.47 -19.28 23.05
N GLY A 350 37.08 -19.21 21.87
CA GLY A 350 38.01 -20.25 21.39
C GLY A 350 39.26 -20.37 22.25
N ASN A 351 39.67 -19.28 22.92
CA ASN A 351 40.79 -19.26 23.85
C ASN A 351 40.38 -19.43 25.32
N ASN A 352 39.09 -19.61 25.63
CA ASN A 352 38.56 -19.79 26.99
C ASN A 352 38.98 -18.69 27.98
N ARG A 353 38.95 -17.43 27.54
CA ARG A 353 39.41 -16.28 28.34
C ARG A 353 38.59 -15.03 28.05
N ILE A 354 38.76 -14.02 28.90
CA ILE A 354 38.27 -12.66 28.67
C ILE A 354 39.45 -11.74 28.36
N GLN A 355 39.28 -10.84 27.39
CA GLN A 355 40.24 -9.76 27.11
C GLN A 355 39.58 -8.39 27.25
N LYS A 356 40.36 -7.41 27.70
CA LYS A 356 39.98 -6.02 27.87
C LYS A 356 40.80 -5.13 26.94
N PHE A 357 40.12 -4.22 26.24
CA PHE A 357 40.70 -3.23 25.34
C PHE A 357 40.22 -1.83 25.70
N ASN A 358 40.97 -0.80 25.31
CA ASN A 358 40.46 0.59 25.35
C ASN A 358 39.66 0.94 24.08
N SER A 359 39.06 2.13 24.06
CA SER A 359 38.25 2.64 22.95
C SER A 359 39.01 2.76 21.61
N SER A 360 40.35 2.74 21.65
CA SER A 360 41.24 2.77 20.49
C SER A 360 41.72 1.37 20.06
N GLY A 361 41.15 0.30 20.63
CA GLY A 361 41.47 -1.09 20.28
C GLY A 361 42.79 -1.61 20.85
N GLN A 362 43.43 -0.87 21.76
CA GLN A 362 44.67 -1.32 22.40
C GLN A 362 44.36 -2.31 23.52
N PHE A 363 45.10 -3.43 23.54
CA PHE A 363 45.02 -4.42 24.60
C PHE A 363 45.42 -3.82 25.95
N LEU A 364 44.63 -4.11 27.00
CA LEU A 364 44.88 -3.65 28.37
C LEU A 364 45.14 -4.79 29.34
N ALA A 365 44.32 -5.84 29.28
CA ALA A 365 44.39 -6.97 30.21
C ALA A 365 43.72 -8.22 29.64
N LYS A 366 44.08 -9.38 30.20
CA LYS A 366 43.38 -10.65 29.98
C LYS A 366 43.35 -11.48 31.26
N TRP A 367 42.33 -12.32 31.41
CA TRP A 367 42.26 -13.31 32.47
C TRP A 367 41.44 -14.52 32.04
N GLY A 368 41.66 -15.61 32.76
CA GLY A 368 41.03 -16.89 32.53
C GLY A 368 41.82 -17.85 31.66
N SER A 369 41.44 -19.12 31.79
CA SER A 369 42.00 -20.27 31.08
C SER A 369 40.96 -21.39 31.06
N PHE A 370 41.18 -22.40 30.24
CA PHE A 370 40.29 -23.56 30.19
C PHE A 370 40.20 -24.28 31.56
N GLY A 371 38.99 -24.55 32.03
CA GLY A 371 38.75 -25.36 33.23
C GLY A 371 37.45 -25.02 33.97
N ASN A 372 37.31 -25.59 35.18
CA ASN A 372 36.09 -25.52 36.00
C ASN A 372 36.30 -24.78 37.34
N GLY A 373 37.53 -24.33 37.63
CA GLY A 373 37.87 -23.55 38.83
C GLY A 373 37.36 -22.10 38.78
N ASP A 374 37.61 -21.34 39.85
CA ASP A 374 37.29 -19.92 39.91
C ASP A 374 38.17 -19.14 38.93
N GLY A 375 37.54 -18.32 38.08
CA GLY A 375 38.24 -17.61 37.01
C GLY A 375 38.66 -18.46 35.82
N GLN A 376 38.38 -19.77 35.82
CA GLN A 376 38.54 -20.63 34.64
C GLN A 376 37.20 -20.73 33.87
N PHE A 377 37.28 -20.93 32.56
CA PHE A 377 36.13 -20.96 31.66
C PHE A 377 36.14 -22.18 30.75
N ASN A 378 34.97 -22.55 30.25
CA ASN A 378 34.78 -23.49 29.15
C ASN A 378 33.78 -22.87 28.18
N MET A 379 34.28 -22.39 27.05
CA MET A 379 33.52 -21.69 26.01
C MET A 379 32.66 -20.54 26.60
N PRO A 380 33.27 -19.47 27.14
CA PRO A 380 32.51 -18.32 27.63
C PRO A 380 31.81 -17.64 26.45
N ILE A 381 30.47 -17.58 26.43
CA ILE A 381 29.70 -17.02 25.30
C ILE A 381 29.16 -15.62 25.61
N GLY A 382 28.71 -15.36 26.83
CA GLY A 382 28.08 -14.09 27.21
C GLY A 382 28.96 -13.25 28.12
N ILE A 383 28.90 -11.93 27.94
CA ILE A 383 29.57 -10.98 28.82
C ILE A 383 28.74 -9.71 29.01
N ALA A 384 28.69 -9.19 30.23
CA ALA A 384 28.08 -7.90 30.57
C ALA A 384 28.90 -7.17 31.62
N VAL A 385 28.77 -5.83 31.67
CA VAL A 385 29.43 -4.98 32.67
C VAL A 385 28.39 -4.10 33.36
N ASP A 386 28.42 -4.06 34.69
CA ASP A 386 27.53 -3.19 35.47
C ASP A 386 28.09 -1.77 35.65
N ALA A 387 27.27 -0.86 36.16
CA ALA A 387 27.68 0.54 36.40
C ALA A 387 28.81 0.69 37.43
N GLY A 388 29.05 -0.33 38.27
CA GLY A 388 30.18 -0.38 39.20
C GLY A 388 31.46 -0.93 38.57
N GLY A 389 31.44 -1.30 37.28
CA GLY A 389 32.57 -1.88 36.56
C GLY A 389 32.81 -3.36 36.86
N ASN A 390 31.84 -4.07 37.46
CA ASN A 390 31.95 -5.53 37.60
C ASN A 390 31.58 -6.22 36.28
N ILE A 391 32.36 -7.22 35.92
CA ILE A 391 32.18 -8.03 34.72
C ILE A 391 31.47 -9.33 35.07
N TYR A 392 30.45 -9.68 34.32
CA TYR A 392 29.69 -10.92 34.45
C TYR A 392 29.86 -11.74 33.19
N VAL A 393 30.19 -13.02 33.35
CA VAL A 393 30.51 -13.92 32.24
C VAL A 393 29.60 -15.15 32.32
N ALA A 394 28.95 -15.46 31.20
CA ALA A 394 28.28 -16.74 31.02
C ALA A 394 29.29 -17.79 30.58
N ASP A 395 29.63 -18.67 31.51
CA ASP A 395 30.58 -19.77 31.34
C ASP A 395 29.80 -20.99 30.82
N SER A 396 29.42 -20.91 29.54
CA SER A 396 28.35 -21.71 28.95
C SER A 396 28.61 -23.21 29.00
N GLY A 397 29.84 -23.64 28.69
CA GLY A 397 30.24 -25.05 28.77
C GLY A 397 30.25 -25.61 30.19
N ASN A 398 30.27 -24.74 31.21
CA ASN A 398 30.20 -25.12 32.63
C ASN A 398 28.83 -24.87 33.27
N ASN A 399 27.83 -24.41 32.50
CA ASN A 399 26.45 -24.16 32.97
C ASN A 399 26.36 -23.24 34.19
N ARG A 400 27.15 -22.16 34.21
CA ARG A 400 27.22 -21.22 35.34
C ARG A 400 27.51 -19.79 34.89
N LEU A 401 27.31 -18.85 35.81
CA LEU A 401 27.77 -17.47 35.68
C LEU A 401 28.92 -17.18 36.66
N GLN A 402 29.85 -16.32 36.25
CA GLN A 402 30.93 -15.82 37.10
C GLN A 402 31.00 -14.29 37.06
N LYS A 403 31.26 -13.68 38.22
CA LYS A 403 31.40 -12.22 38.41
C LYS A 403 32.85 -11.88 38.79
N PHE A 404 33.37 -10.80 38.20
CA PHE A 404 34.72 -10.28 38.38
C PHE A 404 34.69 -8.78 38.63
N ASN A 405 35.73 -8.22 39.24
CA ASN A 405 35.92 -6.78 39.29
C ASN A 405 36.57 -6.24 37.99
N ALA A 406 36.68 -4.92 37.88
CA ALA A 406 37.20 -4.22 36.69
C ALA A 406 38.64 -4.60 36.24
N VAL A 407 39.41 -5.27 37.11
CA VAL A 407 40.78 -5.75 36.85
C VAL A 407 40.85 -7.28 36.67
N GLY A 408 39.71 -7.97 36.60
CA GLY A 408 39.63 -9.40 36.30
C GLY A 408 39.78 -10.34 37.50
N VAL A 409 39.70 -9.83 38.74
CA VAL A 409 39.72 -10.67 39.95
C VAL A 409 38.34 -11.28 40.16
N PHE A 410 38.30 -12.60 40.36
CA PHE A 410 37.09 -13.35 40.67
C PHE A 410 36.44 -12.87 41.96
N LEU A 411 35.11 -12.71 41.94
CA LEU A 411 34.32 -12.30 43.11
C LEU A 411 33.37 -13.40 43.56
N VAL A 412 32.54 -13.92 42.65
CA VAL A 412 31.51 -14.92 42.97
C VAL A 412 31.07 -15.67 41.71
N LYS A 413 30.54 -16.88 41.90
CA LYS A 413 29.88 -17.67 40.85
C LYS A 413 28.58 -18.27 41.37
N TRP A 414 27.65 -18.53 40.45
CA TRP A 414 26.41 -19.25 40.73
C TRP A 414 25.93 -19.97 39.48
N GLY A 415 25.03 -20.93 39.64
CA GLY A 415 24.59 -21.80 38.57
C GLY A 415 25.17 -23.22 38.65
N SER A 416 24.37 -24.18 38.21
CA SER A 416 24.75 -25.58 38.01
C SER A 416 23.96 -26.17 36.84
N PRO A 417 24.39 -27.28 36.23
CA PRO A 417 23.60 -27.96 35.20
C PRO A 417 22.20 -28.34 35.70
N GLY A 418 21.17 -28.10 34.89
CA GLY A 418 19.80 -28.53 35.16
C GLY A 418 18.73 -27.55 34.69
N SER A 419 17.48 -27.83 35.08
CA SER A 419 16.29 -27.05 34.70
C SER A 419 15.54 -26.43 35.88
N GLY A 420 16.05 -26.58 37.11
CA GLY A 420 15.55 -25.89 38.30
C GLY A 420 15.82 -24.39 38.30
N ASP A 421 15.34 -23.69 39.32
CA ASP A 421 15.59 -22.25 39.50
C ASP A 421 17.07 -22.01 39.84
N GLY A 422 17.72 -21.11 39.11
CA GLY A 422 19.16 -20.88 39.24
C GLY A 422 20.04 -21.99 38.65
N GLN A 423 19.47 -23.00 38.00
CA GLN A 423 20.20 -24.00 37.20
C GLN A 423 20.13 -23.63 35.71
N PHE A 424 21.13 -24.03 34.94
CA PHE A 424 21.25 -23.68 33.53
C PHE A 424 21.54 -24.90 32.64
N ASP A 425 21.16 -24.77 31.38
CA ASP A 425 21.66 -25.58 30.27
C ASP A 425 22.16 -24.65 29.16
N SER A 426 23.48 -24.60 28.99
CA SER A 426 24.18 -23.79 28.00
C SER A 426 23.79 -22.31 28.03
N PRO A 427 23.93 -21.61 29.18
CA PRO A 427 23.53 -20.20 29.28
C PRO A 427 24.36 -19.35 28.33
N SER A 428 23.73 -18.56 27.45
CA SER A 428 24.45 -17.80 26.42
C SER A 428 24.49 -16.30 26.71
N GLY A 429 23.38 -15.59 26.53
CA GLY A 429 23.31 -14.14 26.67
C GLY A 429 23.20 -13.71 28.13
N ILE A 430 23.81 -12.58 28.47
CA ILE A 430 23.69 -11.93 29.77
C ILE A 430 23.47 -10.42 29.59
N ALA A 431 22.49 -9.86 30.28
CA ALA A 431 22.21 -8.42 30.29
C ALA A 431 21.96 -7.93 31.72
N ILE A 432 22.21 -6.65 31.96
CA ILE A 432 22.06 -6.02 33.28
C ILE A 432 21.26 -4.74 33.11
N ASP A 433 20.16 -4.60 33.86
CA ASP A 433 19.35 -3.38 33.84
C ASP A 433 19.91 -2.29 34.77
N GLY A 434 19.29 -1.10 34.74
CA GLY A 434 19.70 0.03 35.57
C GLY A 434 19.56 -0.17 37.09
N SER A 435 18.81 -1.19 37.52
CA SER A 435 18.66 -1.56 38.93
C SER A 435 19.68 -2.63 39.36
N GLY A 436 20.51 -3.11 38.43
CA GLY A 436 21.48 -4.17 38.69
C GLY A 436 20.87 -5.57 38.68
N ASN A 437 19.67 -5.76 38.12
CA ASN A 437 19.14 -7.11 37.89
C ASN A 437 19.83 -7.72 36.67
N ILE A 438 20.12 -9.01 36.77
CA ILE A 438 20.86 -9.79 35.78
C ILE A 438 19.86 -10.70 35.06
N TYR A 439 19.81 -10.61 33.73
CA TYR A 439 18.96 -11.41 32.87
C TYR A 439 19.83 -12.37 32.06
N VAL A 440 19.42 -13.63 31.96
CA VAL A 440 20.20 -14.71 31.37
C VAL A 440 19.34 -15.48 30.39
N SER A 441 19.84 -15.67 29.17
CA SER A 441 19.27 -16.64 28.22
C SER A 441 19.73 -18.03 28.61
N ASP A 442 18.81 -18.84 29.13
CA ASP A 442 19.01 -20.24 29.48
C ASP A 442 18.64 -21.11 28.27
N THR A 443 19.54 -21.07 27.30
CA THR A 443 19.30 -21.41 25.88
C THR A 443 18.83 -22.85 25.68
N GLY A 444 19.49 -23.81 26.32
CA GLY A 444 19.09 -25.22 26.24
C GLY A 444 17.71 -25.49 26.84
N ASN A 445 17.36 -24.73 27.89
CA ASN A 445 16.05 -24.80 28.54
C ASN A 445 14.96 -23.94 27.88
N ASN A 446 15.27 -23.19 26.81
CA ASN A 446 14.32 -22.33 26.07
C ASN A 446 13.56 -21.33 26.97
N ARG A 447 14.27 -20.67 27.89
CA ARG A 447 13.69 -19.71 28.83
C ARG A 447 14.67 -18.59 29.17
N LEU A 448 14.17 -17.55 29.83
CA LEU A 448 14.99 -16.54 30.49
C LEU A 448 14.93 -16.69 32.01
N GLN A 449 16.02 -16.32 32.68
CA GLN A 449 16.08 -16.22 34.14
C GLN A 449 16.60 -14.84 34.58
N LYS A 450 16.00 -14.30 35.65
CA LYS A 450 16.33 -13.02 36.28
C LYS A 450 16.92 -13.25 37.68
N PHE A 451 18.01 -12.56 37.99
CA PHE A 451 18.72 -12.60 39.28
C PHE A 451 18.97 -11.18 39.79
N ASN A 452 19.21 -11.03 41.10
CA ASN A 452 19.74 -9.78 41.63
C ASN A 452 21.27 -9.70 41.50
N SER A 453 21.87 -8.57 41.87
CA SER A 453 23.32 -8.32 41.80
C SER A 453 24.18 -9.21 42.70
N ALA A 454 23.57 -9.95 43.64
CA ALA A 454 24.21 -10.96 44.49
C ALA A 454 24.10 -12.39 43.91
N GLY A 455 23.47 -12.56 42.73
CA GLY A 455 23.29 -13.86 42.08
C GLY A 455 22.11 -14.68 42.62
N VAL A 456 21.20 -14.07 43.39
CA VAL A 456 20.00 -14.74 43.90
C VAL A 456 18.91 -14.74 42.83
N PHE A 457 18.30 -15.91 42.58
CA PHE A 457 17.20 -16.07 41.63
C PHE A 457 15.99 -15.23 42.03
N MET A 458 15.35 -14.59 41.04
CA MET A 458 14.17 -13.75 41.24
C MET A 458 12.97 -14.23 40.44
N ALA A 459 13.15 -14.52 39.14
CA ALA A 459 12.06 -14.90 38.25
C ALA A 459 12.56 -15.67 37.02
N LYS A 460 11.64 -16.35 36.34
CA LYS A 460 11.86 -16.97 35.03
C LYS A 460 10.61 -16.89 34.17
N TRP A 461 10.77 -16.86 32.85
CA TRP A 461 9.67 -16.92 31.89
C TRP A 461 10.12 -17.52 30.56
N GLY A 462 9.13 -17.93 29.77
CA GLY A 462 9.33 -18.64 28.51
C GLY A 462 9.34 -20.16 28.64
N SER A 463 9.00 -20.80 27.53
CA SER A 463 9.03 -22.25 27.32
C SER A 463 9.29 -22.54 25.85
N LYS A 464 9.67 -23.78 25.50
CA LYS A 464 9.88 -24.16 24.11
C LYS A 464 8.61 -23.97 23.27
N GLY A 465 8.70 -23.25 22.14
CA GLY A 465 7.61 -23.12 21.18
C GLY A 465 7.69 -21.87 20.31
N THR A 466 6.61 -21.57 19.58
CA THR A 466 6.54 -20.48 18.58
C THR A 466 5.53 -19.40 18.93
N ASP A 467 4.71 -19.59 19.97
CA ASP A 467 3.73 -18.60 20.39
C ASP A 467 4.40 -17.37 21.02
N ASP A 468 3.60 -16.35 21.31
CA ASP A 468 4.06 -15.13 21.97
C ASP A 468 4.59 -15.45 23.37
N GLY A 469 5.81 -15.01 23.66
CA GLY A 469 6.51 -15.29 24.92
C GLY A 469 7.09 -16.70 25.06
N GLN A 470 6.90 -17.60 24.09
CA GLN A 470 7.63 -18.86 23.98
C GLN A 470 8.92 -18.67 23.19
N PHE A 471 9.91 -19.53 23.42
CA PHE A 471 11.21 -19.44 22.75
C PHE A 471 11.57 -20.69 21.95
N ASN A 472 12.24 -20.49 20.83
CA ASN A 472 12.99 -21.54 20.14
C ASN A 472 14.47 -21.14 20.03
N THR A 473 15.28 -21.65 20.96
CA THR A 473 16.71 -21.32 21.13
C THR A 473 16.93 -19.82 21.37
N PRO A 474 16.48 -19.26 22.51
CA PRO A 474 16.77 -17.87 22.87
C PRO A 474 18.27 -17.70 23.09
N PHE A 475 18.91 -16.68 22.52
CA PHE A 475 20.37 -16.58 22.52
C PHE A 475 20.90 -15.26 23.08
N GLY A 476 20.87 -14.19 22.29
CA GLY A 476 21.31 -12.87 22.72
C GLY A 476 20.24 -12.18 23.55
N ILE A 477 20.68 -11.37 24.50
CA ILE A 477 19.79 -10.62 25.38
C ILE A 477 20.34 -9.22 25.62
N SER A 478 19.44 -8.23 25.64
CA SER A 478 19.74 -6.85 25.99
C SER A 478 18.66 -6.33 26.94
N ALA A 479 19.04 -5.51 27.91
CA ALA A 479 18.12 -4.91 28.87
C ALA A 479 18.36 -3.40 28.94
N ASP A 480 17.27 -2.63 29.01
CA ASP A 480 17.36 -1.17 29.13
C ASP A 480 17.97 -0.76 30.48
N LYS A 481 18.96 0.14 30.43
CA LYS A 481 19.68 0.61 31.62
C LYS A 481 18.98 1.76 32.37
N VAL A 482 17.79 2.23 31.95
CA VAL A 482 17.08 3.37 32.58
C VAL A 482 15.55 3.18 32.59
N GLY A 483 14.92 3.34 33.78
CA GLY A 483 13.49 3.63 34.05
C GLY A 483 12.39 2.89 33.27
N GLY A 484 11.79 1.85 33.87
CA GLY A 484 10.61 1.13 33.32
C GLY A 484 10.91 0.10 32.22
N GLY A 485 12.20 -0.23 32.05
CA GLY A 485 12.81 -0.79 30.85
C GLY A 485 12.27 -2.11 30.28
N TYR A 486 12.68 -2.40 29.05
CA TYR A 486 12.40 -3.62 28.33
C TYR A 486 13.60 -4.58 28.27
N VAL A 487 13.30 -5.84 28.01
CA VAL A 487 14.27 -6.90 27.72
C VAL A 487 14.04 -7.37 26.29
N TYR A 488 15.09 -7.34 25.47
CA TYR A 488 15.09 -7.78 24.08
C TYR A 488 15.87 -9.09 23.96
N VAL A 489 15.29 -10.06 23.26
CA VAL A 489 15.84 -11.41 23.15
C VAL A 489 15.82 -11.85 21.71
N THR A 490 16.95 -12.31 21.18
CA THR A 490 17.01 -12.96 19.88
C THR A 490 16.74 -14.46 20.02
N GLU A 491 16.11 -15.03 19.01
CA GLU A 491 15.87 -16.46 18.89
C GLU A 491 16.51 -16.99 17.61
N THR A 492 17.55 -17.80 17.76
CA THR A 492 18.26 -18.34 16.61
C THR A 492 17.43 -19.37 15.85
N GLY A 493 16.65 -20.19 16.57
CA GLY A 493 15.72 -21.16 15.98
C GLY A 493 14.35 -20.57 15.65
N GLY A 494 13.97 -19.45 16.28
CA GLY A 494 12.72 -18.74 16.03
C GLY A 494 12.82 -17.67 14.94
N PHE A 495 14.03 -17.37 14.46
CA PHE A 495 14.33 -16.35 13.44
C PHE A 495 13.71 -14.98 13.74
N ARG A 496 13.74 -14.57 15.02
CA ARG A 496 13.05 -13.37 15.48
C ARG A 496 13.72 -12.74 16.69
N VAL A 497 13.28 -11.51 16.99
CA VAL A 497 13.56 -10.81 18.23
C VAL A 497 12.24 -10.60 18.97
N GLN A 498 12.22 -10.97 20.24
CA GLN A 498 11.09 -10.71 21.13
C GLN A 498 11.43 -9.63 22.16
N LYS A 499 10.41 -8.87 22.54
CA LYS A 499 10.47 -7.78 23.51
C LYS A 499 9.58 -8.11 24.71
N PHE A 500 10.11 -7.91 25.90
CA PHE A 500 9.44 -8.16 27.18
C PHE A 500 9.58 -6.95 28.10
N THR A 501 8.67 -6.80 29.07
CA THR A 501 8.91 -5.96 30.24
C THR A 501 10.01 -6.57 31.12
N THR A 502 10.61 -5.78 32.00
CA THR A 502 11.61 -6.25 32.98
C THR A 502 11.09 -7.31 33.95
N ASP A 503 9.77 -7.50 34.06
CA ASP A 503 9.14 -8.56 34.86
C ASP A 503 8.67 -9.76 34.02
N GLY A 504 8.98 -9.78 32.72
CA GLY A 504 8.79 -10.94 31.85
C GLY A 504 7.48 -10.99 31.08
N ALA A 505 6.67 -9.93 31.09
CA ALA A 505 5.47 -9.86 30.25
C ALA A 505 5.84 -9.61 28.78
N PHE A 506 5.28 -10.39 27.86
CA PHE A 506 5.49 -10.21 26.42
C PHE A 506 4.90 -8.88 25.94
N VAL A 507 5.65 -8.17 25.09
CA VAL A 507 5.28 -6.85 24.55
C VAL A 507 5.13 -6.89 23.03
N GLY A 508 5.97 -7.66 22.35
CA GLY A 508 5.93 -7.76 20.90
C GLY A 508 7.10 -8.55 20.32
N LYS A 509 7.04 -8.81 19.02
CA LYS A 509 8.09 -9.52 18.28
C LYS A 509 8.28 -8.93 16.90
N ILE A 510 9.47 -9.10 16.35
CA ILE A 510 9.82 -8.77 14.97
C ILE A 510 10.70 -9.89 14.43
N GLY A 511 10.42 -10.38 13.23
CA GLY A 511 11.19 -11.50 12.70
C GLY A 511 10.41 -12.42 11.78
N GLY A 512 11.18 -13.30 11.16
CA GLY A 512 10.78 -14.33 10.22
C GLY A 512 12.04 -14.84 9.54
N TYR A 513 12.04 -16.10 9.09
CA TYR A 513 13.19 -16.65 8.35
C TYR A 513 13.42 -15.85 7.05
N GLY A 514 14.63 -15.35 6.84
CA GLY A 514 15.01 -14.71 5.58
C GLY A 514 16.04 -13.59 5.70
N SER A 515 16.18 -12.83 4.62
CA SER A 515 17.21 -11.77 4.46
C SER A 515 16.63 -10.39 4.13
N ALA A 516 15.30 -10.23 4.14
CA ALA A 516 14.66 -8.91 4.08
C ALA A 516 14.92 -8.08 5.35
N LEU A 517 14.59 -6.78 5.32
CA LEU A 517 14.62 -5.97 6.55
C LEU A 517 13.61 -6.55 7.55
N GLY A 518 14.06 -6.76 8.79
CA GLY A 518 13.25 -7.37 9.83
C GLY A 518 13.10 -8.89 9.73
N GLN A 519 13.72 -9.56 8.75
CA GLN A 519 13.87 -11.02 8.70
C GLN A 519 15.29 -11.44 9.08
N PHE A 520 15.46 -12.65 9.61
CA PHE A 520 16.73 -13.18 10.09
C PHE A 520 16.96 -14.62 9.63
N ILE A 521 18.20 -15.02 9.40
CA ILE A 521 18.56 -16.44 9.18
C ILE A 521 19.13 -17.04 10.47
N THR A 522 19.93 -16.28 11.23
CA THR A 522 20.40 -16.70 12.54
C THR A 522 20.74 -15.47 13.38
N PRO A 523 19.76 -14.86 14.07
CA PRO A 523 20.00 -13.68 14.89
C PRO A 523 20.67 -14.09 16.21
N TYR A 524 21.95 -13.73 16.40
CA TYR A 524 22.71 -14.05 17.61
C TYR A 524 22.69 -12.89 18.60
N GLY A 525 23.53 -11.87 18.42
CA GLY A 525 23.66 -10.75 19.34
C GLY A 525 22.52 -9.73 19.18
N VAL A 526 22.17 -9.08 20.29
CA VAL A 526 21.25 -7.93 20.29
C VAL A 526 21.74 -6.85 21.24
N ALA A 527 21.63 -5.59 20.81
CA ALA A 527 21.87 -4.43 21.66
C ALA A 527 20.75 -3.39 21.44
N ALA A 528 20.13 -2.93 22.53
CA ALA A 528 19.11 -1.89 22.46
C ALA A 528 19.66 -0.54 22.95
N THR A 529 19.17 0.53 22.33
CA THR A 529 19.39 1.92 22.72
C THR A 529 18.23 2.44 23.55
N LYS A 530 18.47 3.50 24.32
CA LYS A 530 17.43 4.18 25.12
C LYS A 530 16.24 4.70 24.31
N ASP A 531 16.44 5.05 23.03
CA ASP A 531 15.42 5.51 22.10
C ASP A 531 14.67 4.35 21.40
N GLY A 532 15.00 3.10 21.75
CA GLY A 532 14.29 1.92 21.27
C GLY A 532 14.77 1.38 19.93
N LYS A 533 15.91 1.84 19.41
CA LYS A 533 16.62 1.15 18.31
C LYS A 533 17.26 -0.12 18.84
N VAL A 534 17.14 -1.20 18.09
CA VAL A 534 17.60 -2.55 18.39
C VAL A 534 18.54 -2.99 17.28
N TYR A 535 19.80 -3.17 17.62
CA TYR A 535 20.85 -3.67 16.75
C TYR A 535 20.89 -5.19 16.89
N VAL A 536 20.82 -5.92 15.78
CA VAL A 536 20.79 -7.38 15.75
C VAL A 536 21.93 -7.88 14.87
N ALA A 537 22.78 -8.74 15.42
CA ALA A 537 23.78 -9.46 14.66
C ALA A 537 23.11 -10.65 13.96
N ASP A 538 22.77 -10.46 12.69
CA ASP A 538 22.10 -11.44 11.84
C ASP A 538 23.17 -12.28 11.13
N SER A 539 23.75 -13.21 11.89
CA SER A 539 24.98 -13.91 11.52
C SER A 539 24.81 -14.76 10.27
N GLY A 540 23.62 -15.34 10.06
CA GLY A 540 23.32 -16.10 8.84
C GLY A 540 23.33 -15.25 7.57
N ASN A 541 23.07 -13.94 7.68
CA ASN A 541 23.13 -12.98 6.57
C ASN A 541 24.43 -12.14 6.56
N ASN A 542 25.39 -12.42 7.46
CA ASN A 542 26.66 -11.69 7.56
C ASN A 542 26.47 -10.16 7.67
N ARG A 543 25.54 -9.71 8.52
CA ARG A 543 25.23 -8.28 8.67
C ARG A 543 24.81 -7.92 10.10
N ILE A 544 24.89 -6.63 10.42
CA ILE A 544 24.16 -6.04 11.54
C ILE A 544 22.90 -5.38 10.99
N GLN A 545 21.73 -5.76 11.50
CA GLN A 545 20.47 -5.07 11.22
C GLN A 545 20.15 -4.10 12.34
N VAL A 546 19.84 -2.86 11.98
CA VAL A 546 19.31 -1.88 12.93
C VAL A 546 17.81 -1.84 12.74
N LEU A 547 17.10 -2.42 13.70
CA LEU A 547 15.66 -2.30 13.80
C LEU A 547 15.38 -1.05 14.62
N SER A 548 14.51 -0.21 14.14
CA SER A 548 13.90 0.80 15.01
C SER A 548 12.41 0.58 14.89
N LYS A 549 11.64 0.97 15.91
CA LYS A 549 10.31 1.49 15.56
C LYS A 549 10.60 2.51 14.47
N GLU A 550 10.00 2.38 13.28
CA GLU A 550 10.27 3.31 12.18
C GLU A 550 10.56 4.68 12.76
N SER A 551 11.64 5.30 12.33
CA SER A 551 11.78 6.73 12.54
C SER A 551 10.65 7.43 11.76
N THR A 552 9.44 7.38 12.31
CA THR A 552 8.82 8.62 12.71
C THR A 552 9.84 9.27 13.68
N THR A 553 10.89 9.96 13.19
CA THR A 553 10.71 11.41 13.09
C THR A 553 9.23 11.70 13.08
N THR A 554 8.64 11.89 14.25
CA THR A 554 7.31 12.46 14.37
C THR A 554 7.45 13.91 13.89
N GLN A 555 7.69 14.09 12.59
CA GLN A 555 6.67 14.79 11.84
C GLN A 555 5.43 13.95 12.06
N ALA A 556 4.53 14.47 12.88
CA ALA A 556 3.23 13.88 13.01
C ALA A 556 2.69 13.67 11.58
N VAL A 557 2.21 12.46 11.29
CA VAL A 557 1.67 12.14 9.96
C VAL A 557 0.25 12.64 9.88
N ASN A 558 -0.20 13.03 8.70
CA ASN A 558 -1.60 13.33 8.48
C ASN A 558 -2.38 12.01 8.50
N LYS A 559 -3.55 11.99 9.15
CA LYS A 559 -4.44 10.82 9.18
C LYS A 559 -5.81 11.18 8.63
N ALA A 560 -6.49 10.22 8.03
CA ALA A 560 -7.85 10.39 7.53
C ALA A 560 -8.78 9.31 8.08
N ILE A 561 -10.03 9.67 8.31
CA ILE A 561 -11.11 8.75 8.68
C ILE A 561 -12.20 8.91 7.64
N LEU A 562 -12.47 7.85 6.89
CA LEU A 562 -13.52 7.81 5.87
C LEU A 562 -14.67 6.94 6.36
N VAL A 563 -15.89 7.37 6.15
CA VAL A 563 -17.09 6.64 6.57
C VAL A 563 -18.08 6.57 5.41
N ALA A 564 -18.21 5.38 4.83
CA ALA A 564 -19.31 5.03 3.93
C ALA A 564 -20.52 4.59 4.77
N GLY A 565 -21.37 5.54 5.14
CA GLY A 565 -22.52 5.29 6.02
C GLY A 565 -23.65 4.52 5.33
N SER A 566 -24.72 4.28 6.07
CA SER A 566 -26.02 3.75 5.60
C SER A 566 -26.09 2.25 5.31
N GLY A 567 -25.01 1.62 4.85
CA GLY A 567 -25.00 0.18 4.50
C GLY A 567 -25.86 -0.20 3.29
N PRO A 568 -25.66 -1.41 2.73
CA PRO A 568 -26.23 -1.79 1.44
C PRO A 568 -27.75 -2.00 1.44
N ASN A 569 -28.37 -2.27 2.59
CA ASN A 569 -29.80 -2.60 2.65
C ASN A 569 -30.71 -1.46 3.15
N LEU A 570 -30.14 -0.32 3.58
CA LEU A 570 -30.94 0.81 4.06
C LEU A 570 -31.67 1.51 2.91
N ARG A 571 -32.89 2.00 3.17
CA ARG A 571 -33.72 2.71 2.20
C ARG A 571 -33.90 4.19 2.56
N PRO A 572 -33.94 5.11 1.57
CA PRO A 572 -33.76 4.85 0.13
C PRO A 572 -32.32 4.39 -0.18
N ARG A 573 -32.13 3.52 -1.18
CA ARG A 573 -30.81 2.94 -1.46
C ARG A 573 -29.87 4.04 -1.99
N LEU A 574 -28.76 4.24 -1.31
CA LEU A 574 -27.69 5.18 -1.66
C LEU A 574 -26.30 4.50 -1.73
N TRP A 575 -26.24 3.20 -1.48
CA TRP A 575 -24.97 2.54 -1.19
C TRP A 575 -23.95 2.64 -2.32
N ASP A 576 -24.39 2.52 -3.57
CA ASP A 576 -23.50 2.60 -4.72
C ASP A 576 -22.95 4.02 -4.93
N GLU A 577 -23.79 5.03 -4.73
CA GLU A 577 -23.42 6.44 -4.80
C GLU A 577 -22.43 6.81 -3.68
N ILE A 578 -22.72 6.39 -2.45
CA ILE A 578 -21.86 6.60 -1.27
C ILE A 578 -20.51 5.93 -1.49
N ARG A 579 -20.50 4.66 -1.92
CA ARG A 579 -19.28 3.91 -2.20
C ARG A 579 -18.43 4.58 -3.27
N THR A 580 -19.06 5.08 -4.34
CA THR A 580 -18.36 5.80 -5.42
C THR A 580 -17.59 7.00 -4.85
N ILE A 581 -18.26 7.87 -4.08
CA ILE A 581 -17.63 9.10 -3.59
C ILE A 581 -16.66 8.87 -2.42
N THR A 582 -16.84 7.84 -1.59
CA THR A 582 -15.89 7.50 -0.52
C THR A 582 -14.64 6.79 -1.04
N ASN A 583 -14.77 5.94 -2.06
CA ASN A 583 -13.61 5.37 -2.75
C ASN A 583 -12.83 6.46 -3.52
N HIS A 584 -13.53 7.42 -4.12
CA HIS A 584 -12.90 8.58 -4.76
C HIS A 584 -12.14 9.45 -3.75
N ALA A 585 -12.69 9.66 -2.55
CA ALA A 585 -12.00 10.33 -1.45
C ALA A 585 -10.72 9.59 -1.02
N TYR A 586 -10.77 8.25 -0.97
CA TYR A 586 -9.60 7.42 -0.68
C TYR A 586 -8.48 7.63 -1.69
N ASP A 587 -8.78 7.49 -2.99
CA ASP A 587 -7.81 7.70 -4.08
C ASP A 587 -7.25 9.14 -4.07
N ALA A 588 -8.08 10.14 -3.79
CA ALA A 588 -7.62 11.53 -3.64
C ALA A 588 -6.61 11.69 -2.49
N LEU A 589 -6.84 11.04 -1.35
CA LEU A 589 -5.93 11.07 -0.21
C LEU A 589 -4.62 10.34 -0.51
N GLU A 590 -4.65 9.19 -1.17
CA GLU A 590 -3.43 8.49 -1.59
C GLU A 590 -2.55 9.33 -2.51
N LYS A 591 -3.16 9.99 -3.50
CA LYS A 591 -2.46 10.96 -4.38
C LYS A 591 -1.82 12.10 -3.60
N GLN A 592 -2.41 12.48 -2.47
CA GLN A 592 -1.89 13.51 -1.56
C GLN A 592 -0.96 12.96 -0.46
N GLY A 593 -0.55 11.70 -0.57
CA GLY A 593 0.51 11.10 0.22
C GLY A 593 0.08 10.45 1.53
N PHE A 594 -1.21 10.13 1.67
CA PHE A 594 -1.70 9.18 2.67
C PHE A 594 -1.45 7.75 2.16
N SER A 595 -1.34 6.78 3.07
CA SER A 595 -1.28 5.34 2.81
C SER A 595 -2.40 4.60 3.56
N ASN A 596 -2.58 3.31 3.27
CA ASN A 596 -3.53 2.43 3.95
C ASN A 596 -3.38 2.47 5.49
N GLU A 597 -2.18 2.66 6.03
CA GLU A 597 -1.93 2.75 7.48
C GLU A 597 -2.35 4.09 8.10
N THR A 598 -2.56 5.11 7.27
CA THR A 598 -2.93 6.48 7.66
C THR A 598 -4.35 6.87 7.25
N ILE A 599 -5.09 5.97 6.63
CA ILE A 599 -6.52 6.12 6.33
C ILE A 599 -7.26 5.03 7.10
N TYR A 600 -8.24 5.42 7.92
CA TYR A 600 -9.13 4.50 8.62
C TYR A 600 -10.48 4.51 7.91
N TYR A 601 -10.76 3.50 7.11
CA TYR A 601 -11.92 3.47 6.23
C TYR A 601 -13.02 2.51 6.74
N LEU A 602 -14.05 3.11 7.34
CA LEU A 602 -15.24 2.40 7.80
C LEU A 602 -16.22 2.18 6.65
N THR A 603 -16.41 0.91 6.28
CA THR A 603 -17.26 0.50 5.15
C THR A 603 -17.86 -0.88 5.40
N TYR A 604 -18.95 -1.19 4.71
CA TYR A 604 -19.54 -2.54 4.66
C TYR A 604 -18.92 -3.44 3.58
N ASP A 605 -18.00 -2.90 2.77
CA ASP A 605 -17.26 -3.66 1.75
C ASP A 605 -16.06 -4.37 2.38
N THR A 606 -16.13 -5.69 2.55
CA THR A 606 -15.15 -6.48 3.32
C THR A 606 -13.97 -7.00 2.51
N GLU A 607 -13.98 -6.84 1.17
CA GLU A 607 -12.94 -7.32 0.25
C GLU A 607 -12.34 -6.17 -0.56
N LEU A 608 -12.28 -4.98 0.03
CA LEU A 608 -11.88 -3.76 -0.66
C LEU A 608 -10.34 -3.62 -0.66
N ASP A 609 -9.72 -3.72 -1.84
CA ASP A 609 -8.29 -3.46 -2.08
C ASP A 609 -8.16 -2.35 -3.14
N LEU A 610 -8.25 -1.08 -2.71
CA LEU A 610 -8.27 0.08 -3.61
C LEU A 610 -6.90 0.40 -4.20
N ASP A 611 -5.82 0.12 -3.48
CA ASP A 611 -4.44 0.40 -3.92
C ASP A 611 -3.78 -0.80 -4.62
N GLN A 612 -4.52 -1.91 -4.74
CA GLN A 612 -4.14 -3.15 -5.44
C GLN A 612 -2.83 -3.74 -4.91
N ASN A 613 -2.57 -3.56 -3.63
CA ASN A 613 -1.35 -4.03 -2.98
C ASN A 613 -1.48 -5.47 -2.44
N GLY A 614 -2.68 -6.07 -2.52
CA GLY A 614 -3.01 -7.41 -2.03
C GLY A 614 -3.38 -7.46 -0.55
N VAL A 615 -3.61 -6.32 0.11
CA VAL A 615 -4.04 -6.16 1.50
C VAL A 615 -5.42 -5.50 1.50
N PHE A 616 -6.43 -6.26 1.93
CA PHE A 616 -7.78 -5.71 2.05
C PHE A 616 -7.87 -4.69 3.20
N ILE A 617 -8.59 -3.60 2.95
CA ILE A 617 -9.01 -2.63 3.94
C ILE A 617 -9.96 -3.35 4.91
N ASN A 618 -9.59 -3.39 6.20
CA ASN A 618 -10.33 -4.11 7.24
C ASN A 618 -10.46 -3.29 8.54
N ASP A 619 -10.72 -2.00 8.41
CA ASP A 619 -10.85 -1.08 9.56
C ASP A 619 -12.20 -1.21 10.29
N GLY A 620 -13.14 -1.94 9.68
CA GLY A 620 -14.41 -2.36 10.26
C GLY A 620 -15.62 -1.66 9.65
N THR A 621 -16.81 -2.07 10.12
CA THR A 621 -18.08 -1.49 9.67
C THR A 621 -18.35 -0.12 10.31
N PRO A 622 -19.12 0.75 9.65
CA PRO A 622 -19.45 2.07 10.17
C PRO A 622 -20.45 1.98 11.32
N THR A 623 -19.91 1.86 12.53
CA THR A 623 -20.66 1.83 13.79
C THR A 623 -20.23 2.98 14.70
N ARG A 624 -21.04 3.39 15.69
CA ARG A 624 -20.63 4.45 16.64
C ARG A 624 -19.38 4.05 17.40
N SER A 625 -19.28 2.77 17.78
CA SER A 625 -18.12 2.25 18.49
C SER A 625 -16.85 2.40 17.64
N ASN A 626 -16.89 1.97 16.37
CA ASN A 626 -15.73 2.04 15.50
C ASN A 626 -15.37 3.48 15.13
N LEU A 627 -16.36 4.35 14.84
CA LEU A 627 -16.11 5.77 14.56
C LEU A 627 -15.53 6.49 15.78
N LYS A 628 -16.06 6.24 16.98
CA LYS A 628 -15.52 6.78 18.22
C LYS A 628 -14.08 6.32 18.45
N LYS A 629 -13.78 5.04 18.24
CA LYS A 629 -12.44 4.49 18.37
C LYS A 629 -11.47 5.13 17.36
N ALA A 630 -11.88 5.26 16.11
CA ALA A 630 -11.10 5.91 15.07
C ALA A 630 -10.72 7.35 15.46
N LEU A 631 -11.70 8.13 15.93
CA LEU A 631 -11.50 9.53 16.32
C LEU A 631 -10.73 9.69 17.63
N THR A 632 -11.04 8.90 18.65
CA THR A 632 -10.57 9.19 20.03
C THR A 632 -9.32 8.41 20.44
N GLU A 633 -9.00 7.32 19.72
CA GLU A 633 -7.85 6.44 19.98
C GLU A 633 -6.89 6.39 18.79
N TRP A 634 -7.35 5.98 17.61
CA TRP A 634 -6.46 5.73 16.47
C TRP A 634 -5.85 7.00 15.87
N ALA A 635 -6.64 8.08 15.74
CA ALA A 635 -6.17 9.34 15.16
C ALA A 635 -5.23 10.15 16.08
N VAL A 636 -5.08 9.76 17.35
CA VAL A 636 -4.28 10.48 18.35
C VAL A 636 -2.82 10.62 17.90
N GLY A 637 -2.26 11.81 18.06
CA GLY A 637 -0.87 12.12 17.70
C GLY A 637 -0.63 12.38 16.22
N ALA A 638 -1.67 12.49 15.39
CA ALA A 638 -1.57 12.94 14.01
C ALA A 638 -1.21 14.43 13.91
N ASN A 639 -0.68 14.86 12.75
CA ASN A 639 -0.47 16.29 12.47
C ASN A 639 -1.80 16.91 12.09
N ASP A 640 -2.28 16.61 10.88
CA ASP A 640 -3.65 16.91 10.50
C ASP A 640 -4.53 15.67 10.59
N VAL A 641 -5.82 15.87 10.82
CA VAL A 641 -6.85 14.83 10.73
C VAL A 641 -7.93 15.27 9.74
N VAL A 642 -8.25 14.41 8.80
CA VAL A 642 -9.39 14.54 7.89
C VAL A 642 -10.48 13.57 8.33
N VAL A 643 -11.71 14.03 8.40
CA VAL A 643 -12.88 13.19 8.70
C VAL A 643 -13.88 13.41 7.57
N TYR A 644 -14.26 12.34 6.88
CA TYR A 644 -15.26 12.38 5.82
C TYR A 644 -16.41 11.45 6.15
N LEU A 645 -17.62 12.00 6.25
CA LEU A 645 -18.86 11.24 6.41
C LEU A 645 -19.71 11.39 5.16
N ALA A 646 -20.05 10.28 4.52
CA ALA A 646 -20.95 10.24 3.37
C ALA A 646 -22.11 9.28 3.61
N GLY A 647 -23.35 9.75 3.42
CA GLY A 647 -24.54 8.90 3.53
C GLY A 647 -25.82 9.65 3.87
N HIS A 648 -26.79 8.96 4.48
CA HIS A 648 -28.05 9.60 4.87
C HIS A 648 -27.87 10.52 6.08
N GLY A 649 -28.35 11.74 5.91
CA GLY A 649 -28.49 12.72 6.97
C GLY A 649 -29.94 12.97 7.32
N GLY A 650 -30.13 13.61 8.45
CA GLY A 650 -31.38 14.17 8.91
C GLY A 650 -31.08 15.33 9.84
N SER A 651 -32.12 15.98 10.34
CA SER A 651 -31.93 17.10 11.28
C SER A 651 -31.15 16.61 12.51
N TRP A 652 -29.91 17.08 12.66
CA TRP A 652 -28.99 16.76 13.76
C TRP A 652 -28.50 15.31 13.84
N VAL A 653 -28.74 14.48 12.82
CA VAL A 653 -28.42 13.05 12.84
C VAL A 653 -27.77 12.59 11.53
N PHE A 654 -26.76 11.72 11.63
CA PHE A 654 -26.18 10.98 10.51
C PHE A 654 -26.38 9.48 10.71
N LYS A 655 -26.81 8.76 9.67
CA LYS A 655 -26.98 7.30 9.70
C LYS A 655 -25.66 6.60 9.40
N LEU A 656 -25.05 5.98 10.42
CA LEU A 656 -23.80 5.24 10.28
C LEU A 656 -24.05 3.88 9.62
N GLY A 657 -25.13 3.22 10.00
CA GLY A 657 -25.52 1.92 9.47
C GLY A 657 -27.03 1.72 9.49
N GLU A 658 -27.47 0.48 9.26
CA GLU A 658 -28.89 0.15 9.13
C GLU A 658 -29.72 0.45 10.39
N THR A 659 -29.10 0.36 11.56
CA THR A 659 -29.75 0.48 12.88
C THR A 659 -29.12 1.53 13.77
N GLU A 660 -28.05 2.18 13.31
CA GLU A 660 -27.21 3.01 14.17
C GLU A 660 -26.98 4.39 13.57
N ASN A 661 -27.11 5.41 14.42
CA ASN A 661 -26.98 6.81 14.08
C ASN A 661 -25.99 7.50 15.01
N VAL A 662 -25.33 8.55 14.54
CA VAL A 662 -24.59 9.51 15.38
C VAL A 662 -25.28 10.87 15.32
N ASN A 663 -25.44 11.53 16.46
CA ASN A 663 -26.02 12.87 16.51
C ASN A 663 -24.93 13.96 16.52
N ALA A 664 -25.32 15.19 16.21
CA ALA A 664 -24.41 16.31 16.06
C ALA A 664 -23.61 16.65 17.34
N LEU A 665 -24.23 16.55 18.52
CA LEU A 665 -23.55 16.86 19.79
C LEU A 665 -22.50 15.82 20.13
N GLU A 666 -22.83 14.54 19.98
CA GLU A 666 -21.92 13.43 20.23
C GLU A 666 -20.70 13.48 19.29
N LEU A 667 -20.92 13.70 18.00
CA LEU A 667 -19.83 13.83 17.04
C LEU A 667 -18.95 15.05 17.36
N ALA A 668 -19.56 16.18 17.74
CA ALA A 668 -18.82 17.37 18.15
C ALA A 668 -17.91 17.11 19.36
N GLU A 669 -18.37 16.35 20.35
CA GLU A 669 -17.55 15.95 21.50
C GLU A 669 -16.32 15.12 21.09
N TRP A 670 -16.48 14.19 20.16
CA TRP A 670 -15.36 13.38 19.65
C TRP A 670 -14.38 14.22 18.83
N LEU A 671 -14.89 15.10 17.97
CA LEU A 671 -14.07 16.05 17.20
C LEU A 671 -13.32 17.04 18.11
N ASN A 672 -13.95 17.52 19.19
CA ASN A 672 -13.31 18.35 20.21
C ASN A 672 -12.19 17.59 20.96
N THR A 673 -12.41 16.31 21.23
CA THR A 673 -11.43 15.44 21.88
C THR A 673 -10.18 15.27 21.00
N ILE A 674 -10.34 14.91 19.72
CA ILE A 674 -9.21 14.70 18.83
C ILE A 674 -8.50 16.00 18.46
N GLN A 675 -9.22 17.12 18.29
CA GLN A 675 -8.61 18.44 18.07
C GLN A 675 -7.59 18.81 19.15
N GLY A 676 -7.85 18.40 20.40
CA GLY A 676 -6.92 18.63 21.53
C GLY A 676 -5.72 17.70 21.57
N LYS A 677 -5.64 16.70 20.68
CA LYS A 677 -4.63 15.63 20.65
C LYS A 677 -3.84 15.58 19.33
N ILE A 678 -4.01 16.57 18.46
CA ILE A 678 -3.29 16.72 17.19
C ILE A 678 -2.54 18.06 17.16
N SER A 679 -1.47 18.15 16.38
CA SER A 679 -0.66 19.38 16.29
C SER A 679 -1.14 20.37 15.22
N GLY A 680 -1.87 19.89 14.22
CA GLY A 680 -2.29 20.63 13.03
C GLY A 680 -3.81 20.79 12.95
N LYS A 681 -4.35 20.69 11.73
CA LYS A 681 -5.75 20.99 11.41
C LYS A 681 -6.65 19.77 11.47
N LEU A 682 -7.90 19.99 11.86
CA LEU A 682 -8.99 19.04 11.74
C LEU A 682 -9.93 19.50 10.63
N THR A 683 -10.01 18.74 9.54
CA THR A 683 -10.95 19.01 8.45
C THR A 683 -12.08 18.00 8.50
N PHE A 684 -13.32 18.46 8.66
CA PHE A 684 -14.50 17.63 8.69
C PHE A 684 -15.38 17.95 7.47
N VAL A 685 -15.53 16.98 6.57
CA VAL A 685 -16.36 17.06 5.38
C VAL A 685 -17.58 16.16 5.57
N TYR A 686 -18.77 16.73 5.40
CA TYR A 686 -20.04 16.05 5.66
C TYR A 686 -20.95 16.09 4.43
N GLU A 687 -21.05 14.94 3.75
CA GLU A 687 -21.88 14.71 2.57
C GLU A 687 -23.18 14.00 2.95
N ALA A 688 -24.24 14.78 3.14
CA ALA A 688 -25.58 14.29 3.44
C ALA A 688 -26.64 15.39 3.31
N SER A 689 -27.90 14.98 3.10
CA SER A 689 -29.05 15.89 3.26
C SER A 689 -29.06 16.50 4.66
N ARG A 690 -29.31 17.81 4.74
CA ARG A 690 -29.33 18.61 5.99
C ARG A 690 -28.03 18.61 6.78
N SER A 691 -26.89 18.38 6.13
CA SER A 691 -25.57 18.38 6.76
C SER A 691 -25.27 19.70 7.51
N GLY A 692 -25.77 20.83 7.01
CA GLY A 692 -25.66 22.14 7.65
C GLY A 692 -26.32 22.22 9.03
N SER A 693 -27.19 21.27 9.40
CA SER A 693 -27.74 21.19 10.76
C SER A 693 -26.66 20.93 11.82
N PHE A 694 -25.49 20.39 11.47
CA PHE A 694 -24.44 20.11 12.44
C PHE A 694 -23.60 21.35 12.81
N LEU A 695 -23.58 22.40 11.98
CA LEU A 695 -22.64 23.52 12.09
C LEU A 695 -22.67 24.19 13.48
N SER A 696 -23.86 24.51 13.99
CA SER A 696 -23.98 25.18 15.29
C SER A 696 -23.47 24.34 16.47
N SER A 697 -23.53 23.00 16.38
CA SER A 697 -22.97 22.08 17.37
C SER A 697 -21.45 21.97 17.28
N MET A 698 -20.86 22.30 16.12
CA MET A 698 -19.42 22.20 15.86
C MET A 698 -18.61 23.41 16.33
N LYS A 699 -19.29 24.43 16.87
CA LYS A 699 -18.71 25.66 17.41
C LYS A 699 -17.60 25.39 18.43
N LEU A 700 -16.50 26.13 18.30
CA LEU A 700 -15.39 26.11 19.26
C LEU A 700 -15.62 27.14 20.39
N ALA A 701 -15.32 26.76 21.63
CA ALA A 701 -15.43 27.66 22.77
C ALA A 701 -14.38 28.78 22.70
N GLN A 702 -14.82 30.05 22.75
CA GLN A 702 -13.91 31.20 22.83
C GLN A 702 -13.25 31.25 24.22
N GLY A 703 -11.90 31.30 24.28
CA GLY A 703 -11.16 31.70 25.49
C GLY A 703 -10.29 30.66 26.21
N GLN A 704 -9.99 29.48 25.63
CA GLN A 704 -9.08 28.50 26.25
C GLN A 704 -7.78 28.25 25.47
N GLY A 705 -7.02 29.30 25.15
CA GLY A 705 -5.63 29.19 24.69
C GLY A 705 -5.35 28.32 23.44
N ARG A 706 -6.39 27.82 22.76
CA ARG A 706 -6.33 27.05 21.52
C ARG A 706 -6.70 27.97 20.37
N ALA A 707 -5.86 28.03 19.34
CA ALA A 707 -6.14 28.82 18.15
C ALA A 707 -7.46 28.35 17.52
N THR A 708 -8.45 29.24 17.42
CA THR A 708 -9.78 28.98 16.86
C THR A 708 -9.77 28.65 15.36
N THR A 709 -8.60 28.67 14.72
CA THR A 709 -8.38 28.59 13.25
C THR A 709 -7.88 27.22 12.77
N ASN A 710 -7.96 26.17 13.60
CA ASN A 710 -7.44 24.83 13.29
C ASN A 710 -8.53 23.80 12.99
N ARG A 711 -9.78 24.24 12.81
CA ARG A 711 -10.88 23.38 12.38
C ARG A 711 -11.52 23.95 11.12
N VAL A 712 -11.75 23.09 10.13
CA VAL A 712 -12.52 23.39 8.93
C VAL A 712 -13.69 22.44 8.88
N VAL A 713 -14.92 22.95 8.83
CA VAL A 713 -16.15 22.17 8.73
C VAL A 713 -16.84 22.50 7.42
N ILE A 714 -17.08 21.48 6.61
CA ILE A 714 -17.76 21.58 5.32
C ILE A 714 -19.03 20.74 5.38
N ALA A 715 -20.17 21.37 5.15
CA ALA A 715 -21.45 20.72 4.98
C ALA A 715 -21.88 20.83 3.51
N SER A 716 -22.22 19.71 2.87
CA SER A 716 -22.61 19.71 1.45
C SER A 716 -23.96 20.38 1.17
N ALA A 717 -24.83 20.53 2.18
CA ALA A 717 -26.15 21.13 2.05
C ALA A 717 -26.48 22.01 3.27
N SER A 718 -27.35 23.01 3.10
CA SER A 718 -27.77 23.86 4.22
C SER A 718 -28.73 23.13 5.16
N TYR A 719 -29.14 23.81 6.25
CA TYR A 719 -29.91 23.25 7.36
C TYR A 719 -31.13 22.39 6.96
N ALA A 720 -31.87 22.79 5.92
CA ALA A 720 -33.12 22.14 5.52
C ALA A 720 -33.11 21.55 4.10
N GLN A 721 -31.97 21.59 3.41
CA GLN A 721 -31.86 21.16 2.01
C GLN A 721 -31.46 19.69 1.88
N ASN A 722 -31.85 19.09 0.76
CA ASN A 722 -31.44 17.75 0.38
C ASN A 722 -30.08 17.81 -0.33
N ALA A 723 -29.33 16.70 -0.27
CA ALA A 723 -28.06 16.55 -0.98
C ALA A 723 -28.23 15.71 -2.25
N ASN A 724 -27.49 16.07 -3.30
CA ASN A 724 -27.47 15.38 -4.58
C ASN A 724 -26.51 14.19 -4.55
N PHE A 725 -27.03 13.06 -5.02
CA PHE A 725 -26.29 11.83 -5.30
C PHE A 725 -26.69 11.33 -6.69
N LEU A 726 -26.68 12.23 -7.67
CA LEU A 726 -27.12 11.96 -9.03
C LEU A 726 -26.00 11.26 -9.82
N SER A 727 -26.38 10.58 -10.90
CA SER A 727 -25.44 9.91 -11.83
C SER A 727 -24.46 8.99 -11.08
N SER A 728 -24.99 8.08 -10.26
CA SER A 728 -24.20 7.14 -9.44
C SER A 728 -23.24 7.83 -8.45
N GLY A 729 -23.59 9.04 -7.99
CA GLY A 729 -22.82 9.82 -7.02
C GLY A 729 -21.80 10.78 -7.64
N VAL A 730 -21.60 10.73 -8.96
CA VAL A 730 -20.67 11.60 -9.69
C VAL A 730 -21.15 13.04 -9.68
N VAL A 731 -22.47 13.28 -9.78
CA VAL A 731 -23.07 14.60 -9.58
C VAL A 731 -23.47 14.75 -8.11
N SER A 732 -22.47 15.11 -7.31
CA SER A 732 -22.54 15.42 -5.87
C SER A 732 -21.59 16.57 -5.54
N PHE A 733 -21.68 17.11 -4.32
CA PHE A 733 -20.71 18.10 -3.85
C PHE A 733 -19.31 17.48 -3.70
N SER A 734 -19.25 16.27 -3.14
CA SER A 734 -17.98 15.65 -2.73
C SER A 734 -17.12 15.14 -3.87
N TYR A 735 -17.70 14.68 -4.99
CA TYR A 735 -16.93 14.17 -6.12
C TYR A 735 -15.91 15.20 -6.68
N PRO A 736 -16.31 16.39 -7.14
CA PRO A 736 -15.40 17.45 -7.56
C PRO A 736 -14.52 18.02 -6.42
N PHE A 737 -15.01 18.04 -5.16
CA PHE A 737 -14.19 18.43 -4.02
C PHE A 737 -12.95 17.52 -3.89
N TRP A 738 -13.15 16.21 -3.90
CA TRP A 738 -12.07 15.23 -3.81
C TRP A 738 -11.20 15.21 -5.08
N SER A 739 -11.75 15.47 -6.27
CA SER A 739 -10.93 15.69 -7.47
C SER A 739 -10.01 16.91 -7.34
N GLY A 740 -10.51 18.01 -6.73
CA GLY A 740 -9.69 19.18 -6.41
C GLY A 740 -8.56 18.86 -5.44
N VAL A 741 -8.86 18.12 -4.37
CA VAL A 741 -7.86 17.65 -3.39
C VAL A 741 -6.84 16.74 -4.05
N ALA A 742 -7.26 15.78 -4.86
CA ALA A 742 -6.39 14.87 -5.61
C ALA A 742 -5.38 15.63 -6.48
N ASN A 743 -5.78 16.77 -7.04
CA ASN A 743 -4.95 17.65 -7.88
C ASN A 743 -4.14 18.69 -7.09
N GLY A 744 -4.17 18.62 -5.75
CA GLY A 744 -3.42 19.51 -4.86
C GLY A 744 -3.98 20.91 -4.76
N GLN A 745 -5.28 21.12 -5.01
CA GLN A 745 -5.95 22.40 -4.71
C GLN A 745 -6.00 22.64 -3.20
N ASN A 746 -6.09 23.91 -2.79
CA ASN A 746 -6.39 24.23 -1.39
C ASN A 746 -7.87 23.90 -1.08
N VAL A 747 -8.20 23.75 0.19
CA VAL A 747 -9.52 23.30 0.63
C VAL A 747 -10.63 24.25 0.18
N PHE A 748 -10.35 25.56 0.08
CA PHE A 748 -11.33 26.52 -0.41
C PHE A 748 -11.63 26.36 -1.90
N ASP A 749 -10.62 26.20 -2.74
CA ASP A 749 -10.80 26.00 -4.19
C ASP A 749 -11.46 24.65 -4.49
N SER A 750 -11.15 23.61 -3.71
CA SER A 750 -11.88 22.33 -3.76
C SER A 750 -13.34 22.48 -3.34
N PHE A 751 -13.62 23.26 -2.29
CA PHE A 751 -14.99 23.60 -1.88
C PHE A 751 -15.75 24.35 -2.96
N VAL A 752 -15.11 25.33 -3.61
CA VAL A 752 -15.70 26.09 -4.73
C VAL A 752 -16.01 25.15 -5.88
N SER A 753 -15.11 24.23 -6.22
CA SER A 753 -15.33 23.23 -7.28
C SER A 753 -16.59 22.38 -6.99
N GLY A 754 -16.76 21.90 -5.75
CA GLY A 754 -17.98 21.20 -5.34
C GLY A 754 -19.24 22.06 -5.36
N LYS A 755 -19.13 23.31 -4.93
CA LYS A 755 -20.23 24.27 -4.95
C LYS A 755 -20.67 24.62 -6.38
N GLU A 756 -19.74 24.77 -7.31
CA GLU A 756 -20.03 25.12 -8.69
C GLU A 756 -20.75 23.98 -9.41
N ILE A 757 -20.31 22.72 -9.27
CA ILE A 757 -20.95 21.57 -9.92
C ILE A 757 -22.43 21.45 -9.55
N ILE A 758 -22.78 21.63 -8.27
CA ILE A 758 -24.16 21.46 -7.81
C ILE A 758 -25.04 22.71 -8.00
N ALA A 759 -24.46 23.86 -8.35
CA ALA A 759 -25.21 25.10 -8.57
C ALA A 759 -25.99 25.12 -9.90
N TYR A 760 -25.66 24.23 -10.84
CA TYR A 760 -26.32 24.12 -12.15
C TYR A 760 -27.49 23.14 -12.18
N ASP A 761 -27.84 22.57 -11.03
CA ASP A 761 -29.02 21.74 -10.85
C ASP A 761 -30.15 22.51 -10.16
N SER A 762 -31.40 22.18 -10.50
CA SER A 762 -32.61 22.84 -9.97
C SER A 762 -32.89 22.51 -8.49
N SER A 763 -32.10 21.63 -7.89
CA SER A 763 -32.26 21.04 -6.55
C SER A 763 -32.05 21.98 -5.36
N SER A 764 -31.71 23.25 -5.58
CA SER A 764 -31.53 24.26 -4.52
C SER A 764 -30.52 23.87 -3.43
N GLN A 765 -29.50 23.04 -3.71
CA GLN A 765 -28.50 22.65 -2.72
C GLN A 765 -27.47 23.76 -2.48
N THR A 766 -27.25 24.15 -1.21
CA THR A 766 -26.28 25.18 -0.83
C THR A 766 -25.23 24.62 0.14
N PRO A 767 -23.99 24.38 -0.31
CA PRO A 767 -22.90 23.98 0.57
C PRO A 767 -22.45 25.12 1.47
N LEU A 768 -22.04 24.78 2.69
CA LEU A 768 -21.61 25.72 3.72
C LEU A 768 -20.22 25.32 4.22
N LEU A 769 -19.36 26.33 4.43
CA LEU A 769 -18.01 26.21 4.98
C LEU A 769 -17.93 27.06 6.24
N ASP A 770 -17.46 26.49 7.35
CA ASP A 770 -17.07 27.20 8.58
C ASP A 770 -15.60 26.85 8.87
N ASP A 771 -14.70 27.83 8.74
CA ASP A 771 -13.27 27.65 9.01
C ASP A 771 -12.71 28.58 10.11
N ASN A 772 -13.61 29.31 10.76
CA ASN A 772 -13.31 30.21 11.88
C ASN A 772 -13.82 29.65 13.23
N GLY A 773 -14.62 28.58 13.20
CA GLY A 773 -15.14 27.86 14.36
C GLY A 773 -16.28 28.54 15.09
N ASN A 774 -16.98 29.49 14.47
CA ASN A 774 -18.10 30.22 15.08
C ASN A 774 -19.44 29.45 15.05
N GLY A 775 -19.52 28.36 14.28
CA GLY A 775 -20.71 27.53 14.08
C GLY A 775 -21.72 28.07 13.06
N ILE A 776 -21.32 29.07 12.27
CA ILE A 776 -22.11 29.75 11.24
C ILE A 776 -21.36 29.55 9.92
N GLY A 777 -21.83 28.64 9.07
CA GLY A 777 -21.16 28.40 7.79
C GLY A 777 -21.61 29.38 6.71
N GLY A 778 -20.66 29.83 5.88
CA GLY A 778 -20.89 30.67 4.71
C GLY A 778 -21.01 32.16 5.02
N ASP A 779 -20.52 32.61 6.17
CA ASP A 779 -20.47 34.03 6.50
C ASP A 779 -19.23 34.71 5.86
N ALA A 780 -19.20 36.05 5.85
CA ALA A 780 -18.16 36.82 5.16
C ALA A 780 -16.75 36.65 5.75
N THR A 781 -16.64 36.03 6.93
CA THR A 781 -15.37 35.76 7.61
C THR A 781 -14.84 34.34 7.36
N ASP A 782 -15.60 33.50 6.64
CA ASP A 782 -15.17 32.16 6.25
C ASP A 782 -14.28 32.16 4.98
N GLY A 783 -13.45 31.13 4.88
CA GLY A 783 -12.68 30.79 3.69
C GLY A 783 -11.20 31.19 3.74
N ALA A 784 -10.82 32.05 4.68
CA ALA A 784 -9.43 32.50 4.82
C ALA A 784 -8.49 31.35 5.22
N VAL A 785 -8.92 30.48 6.14
CA VAL A 785 -8.13 29.34 6.62
C VAL A 785 -8.09 28.24 5.57
N ALA A 786 -9.24 27.93 4.96
CA ALA A 786 -9.37 26.92 3.91
C ALA A 786 -8.54 27.26 2.67
N LYS A 787 -8.39 28.54 2.34
CA LYS A 787 -7.58 28.99 1.18
C LYS A 787 -6.08 28.87 1.41
N ALA A 788 -5.64 28.95 2.66
CA ALA A 788 -4.23 28.81 3.05
C ALA A 788 -3.81 27.36 3.33
N TYR A 789 -4.70 26.39 3.14
CA TYR A 789 -4.51 25.00 3.58
C TYR A 789 -4.82 24.00 2.46
N THR A 790 -3.97 22.99 2.33
CA THR A 790 -4.17 21.82 1.44
C THR A 790 -4.26 20.56 2.28
N ILE A 791 -5.17 19.65 1.95
CA ILE A 791 -5.20 18.31 2.56
C ILE A 791 -4.01 17.50 2.03
N GLY A 792 -3.24 16.90 2.94
CA GLY A 792 -2.06 16.11 2.57
C GLY A 792 -0.88 16.96 2.13
N LYS A 793 -0.14 16.51 1.12
CA LYS A 793 1.12 17.11 0.67
C LYS A 793 0.95 18.29 -0.31
N GLY A 794 -0.25 18.55 -0.81
CA GLY A 794 -0.51 19.58 -1.82
C GLY A 794 0.20 19.30 -3.15
N LEU A 795 0.38 18.02 -3.50
CA LEU A 795 1.06 17.60 -4.72
C LEU A 795 0.23 18.07 -5.93
N LYS A 796 0.85 18.92 -6.75
CA LYS A 796 0.23 19.41 -7.98
C LYS A 796 0.34 18.32 -9.05
N HIS A 797 -0.80 17.83 -9.49
CA HIS A 797 -0.88 16.97 -10.67
C HIS A 797 -1.26 17.83 -11.88
N ALA A 798 -0.72 17.50 -13.06
CA ALA A 798 -1.10 18.16 -14.31
C ALA A 798 -2.53 17.73 -14.66
N ALA A 799 -3.51 18.45 -14.13
CA ALA A 799 -4.92 18.26 -14.42
C ALA A 799 -5.42 19.48 -15.18
N GLU A 800 -5.61 19.31 -16.49
CA GLU A 800 -6.52 20.16 -17.25
C GLU A 800 -7.89 19.47 -17.20
N VAL A 801 -8.89 20.16 -16.63
CA VAL A 801 -10.27 19.68 -16.60
C VAL A 801 -10.87 19.80 -18.01
N PRO A 802 -11.75 18.87 -18.43
CA PRO A 802 -12.47 19.02 -19.68
C PRO A 802 -13.33 20.29 -19.66
N THR A 803 -13.49 20.93 -20.82
CA THR A 803 -14.32 22.13 -20.98
C THR A 803 -15.43 21.88 -22.00
N LEU A 804 -16.57 22.51 -21.76
CA LEU A 804 -17.76 22.43 -22.60
C LEU A 804 -17.99 23.77 -23.33
N GLY A 805 -18.41 23.70 -24.59
CA GLY A 805 -18.78 24.86 -25.39
C GLY A 805 -20.25 25.23 -25.23
N ASN A 806 -20.89 25.58 -26.35
CA ASN A 806 -22.29 25.97 -26.37
C ASN A 806 -23.20 24.76 -26.44
N ILE A 807 -24.17 24.73 -25.54
CA ILE A 807 -25.30 23.82 -25.60
C ILE A 807 -26.36 24.37 -26.56
N SER A 808 -27.00 23.48 -27.31
CA SER A 808 -28.14 23.75 -28.17
C SER A 808 -29.21 22.68 -27.93
N VAL A 809 -30.39 23.13 -27.49
CA VAL A 809 -31.55 22.27 -27.27
C VAL A 809 -32.66 22.62 -28.28
N VAL A 810 -33.08 21.63 -29.08
CA VAL A 810 -34.11 21.81 -30.12
C VAL A 810 -35.30 20.91 -29.84
N LEU A 811 -36.49 21.50 -29.72
CA LEU A 811 -37.74 20.79 -29.48
C LEU A 811 -38.38 20.24 -30.76
N ASN A 812 -39.05 19.10 -30.63
CA ASN A 812 -39.93 18.51 -31.62
C ASN A 812 -41.14 17.85 -30.93
N GLY A 813 -42.19 18.62 -30.65
CA GLY A 813 -43.33 18.15 -29.85
C GLY A 813 -42.92 17.93 -28.38
N THR A 814 -43.18 16.73 -27.85
CA THR A 814 -42.79 16.29 -26.49
C THR A 814 -41.40 15.62 -26.43
N SER A 815 -40.63 15.68 -27.52
CA SER A 815 -39.24 15.22 -27.59
C SER A 815 -38.34 16.35 -28.09
N GLY A 816 -37.03 16.09 -28.17
CA GLY A 816 -36.07 17.02 -28.74
C GLY A 816 -34.68 16.44 -28.91
N THR A 817 -33.73 17.31 -29.22
CA THR A 817 -32.32 16.95 -29.41
C THR A 817 -31.44 17.90 -28.61
N ILE A 818 -30.49 17.32 -27.88
CA ILE A 818 -29.45 18.04 -27.15
C ILE A 818 -28.16 17.93 -27.96
N THR A 819 -27.48 19.06 -28.17
CA THR A 819 -26.16 19.12 -28.79
C THR A 819 -25.23 19.96 -27.93
N ILE A 820 -24.01 19.50 -27.69
CA ILE A 820 -22.94 20.27 -27.06
C ILE A 820 -21.75 20.34 -28.03
N ASP A 821 -21.32 21.56 -28.34
CA ASP A 821 -20.14 21.80 -29.18
C ASP A 821 -18.86 21.97 -28.35
N LYS A 822 -17.70 21.84 -29.01
CA LYS A 822 -16.37 22.18 -28.47
C LYS A 822 -16.06 21.55 -27.11
N VAL A 823 -16.33 20.26 -26.96
CA VAL A 823 -15.83 19.48 -25.83
C VAL A 823 -14.32 19.32 -26.00
N ILE A 824 -13.55 19.98 -25.14
CA ILE A 824 -12.08 20.05 -25.23
C ILE A 824 -11.47 19.43 -23.97
N SER A 825 -10.53 18.51 -24.16
CA SER A 825 -9.70 17.95 -23.09
C SER A 825 -8.34 17.55 -23.65
N THR A 826 -7.29 17.69 -22.83
CA THR A 826 -5.96 17.12 -23.14
C THR A 826 -5.89 15.62 -22.83
N ARG A 827 -6.96 15.07 -22.27
CA ARG A 827 -7.10 13.66 -21.90
C ARG A 827 -8.30 13.06 -22.62
N PRO A 828 -8.34 11.72 -22.79
CA PRO A 828 -9.53 11.06 -23.32
C PRO A 828 -10.76 11.41 -22.48
N ILE A 829 -11.84 11.81 -23.15
CA ILE A 829 -13.15 11.99 -22.52
C ILE A 829 -13.70 10.61 -22.18
N GLN A 830 -14.15 10.44 -20.93
CA GLN A 830 -14.79 9.21 -20.47
C GLN A 830 -16.29 9.26 -20.76
N ASP A 831 -17.00 10.25 -20.20
CA ASP A 831 -18.45 10.37 -20.30
C ASP A 831 -18.88 11.81 -20.60
N VAL A 832 -19.93 11.96 -21.42
CA VAL A 832 -20.69 13.20 -21.63
C VAL A 832 -22.16 12.87 -21.50
N TRP A 833 -22.87 13.54 -20.59
CA TRP A 833 -24.29 13.27 -20.34
C TRP A 833 -25.04 14.55 -19.97
N ALA A 834 -26.36 14.52 -20.06
CA ALA A 834 -27.23 15.61 -19.67
C ALA A 834 -28.23 15.16 -18.61
N ILE A 835 -28.47 16.02 -17.62
CA ILE A 835 -29.55 15.92 -16.64
C ILE A 835 -30.64 16.91 -17.05
N ILE A 836 -31.89 16.46 -17.07
CA ILE A 836 -33.06 17.23 -17.48
C ILE A 836 -33.93 17.47 -16.24
N SER A 837 -33.99 18.71 -15.77
CA SER A 837 -34.85 19.14 -14.67
C SER A 837 -36.23 19.57 -15.20
N PRO A 838 -37.32 18.88 -14.84
CA PRO A 838 -38.68 19.26 -15.26
C PRO A 838 -39.25 20.46 -14.47
N PRO A 839 -40.26 21.16 -15.02
CA PRO A 839 -40.84 22.37 -14.41
C PRO A 839 -41.51 22.16 -13.06
N ASP A 840 -41.98 20.93 -12.80
CA ASP A 840 -42.69 20.54 -11.58
C ASP A 840 -41.82 19.68 -10.64
N PHE A 841 -40.49 19.64 -10.88
CA PHE A 841 -39.59 18.93 -10.00
C PHE A 841 -39.72 19.46 -8.57
N ASN A 842 -40.27 18.61 -7.70
CA ASN A 842 -40.40 18.91 -6.29
C ASN A 842 -39.64 17.87 -5.44
N PRO A 843 -38.47 18.19 -4.88
CA PRO A 843 -37.71 17.27 -4.04
C PRO A 843 -38.29 17.05 -2.62
N ASP A 844 -39.51 17.52 -2.31
CA ASP A 844 -40.14 17.68 -0.98
C ASP A 844 -40.42 16.40 -0.14
N GLY A 845 -39.66 15.33 -0.33
CA GLY A 845 -39.42 14.39 0.77
C GLY A 845 -38.43 15.03 1.75
N ALA A 846 -38.90 15.70 2.81
CA ALA A 846 -38.02 16.23 3.85
C ALA A 846 -37.04 15.15 4.35
N ASN A 847 -35.72 15.39 4.22
CA ASN A 847 -34.61 14.48 4.56
C ASN A 847 -34.25 13.39 3.53
N MET A 848 -34.78 13.44 2.30
CA MET A 848 -34.45 12.43 1.28
C MET A 848 -33.33 12.94 0.36
N PRO A 849 -32.30 12.14 0.06
CA PRO A 849 -31.31 12.49 -0.97
C PRO A 849 -31.96 12.55 -2.35
N ILE A 850 -31.43 13.38 -3.24
CA ILE A 850 -31.86 13.43 -4.64
C ILE A 850 -30.99 12.43 -5.42
N THR A 851 -31.58 11.31 -5.82
CA THR A 851 -30.86 10.16 -6.42
C THR A 851 -31.19 9.93 -7.88
N SER A 852 -32.26 10.54 -8.40
CA SER A 852 -32.67 10.32 -9.78
C SER A 852 -33.36 11.56 -10.35
N LEU A 853 -32.81 12.03 -11.47
CA LEU A 853 -33.44 12.93 -12.43
C LEU A 853 -33.29 12.30 -13.82
N PRO A 854 -34.18 12.62 -14.78
CA PRO A 854 -34.03 12.15 -16.15
C PRO A 854 -32.62 12.47 -16.68
N THR A 855 -31.90 11.43 -17.10
CA THR A 855 -30.49 11.52 -17.49
C THR A 855 -30.29 10.82 -18.83
N VAL A 856 -29.60 11.47 -19.76
CA VAL A 856 -29.30 10.93 -21.09
C VAL A 856 -27.81 11.05 -21.41
N THR A 857 -27.21 9.97 -21.92
CA THR A 857 -25.81 9.98 -22.39
C THR A 857 -25.74 10.57 -23.80
N LEU A 858 -24.74 11.42 -24.05
CA LEU A 858 -24.50 12.02 -25.36
C LEU A 858 -23.42 11.26 -26.11
N SER A 859 -23.62 11.06 -27.41
CA SER A 859 -22.67 10.37 -28.28
C SER A 859 -21.93 11.36 -29.17
N ARG A 860 -20.65 11.09 -29.46
CA ARG A 860 -19.81 11.91 -30.35
C ARG A 860 -20.35 11.88 -31.78
N VAL A 861 -20.53 13.04 -32.42
CA VAL A 861 -21.18 13.17 -33.75
C VAL A 861 -20.22 13.56 -34.89
N GLY A 862 -18.97 13.94 -34.60
CA GLY A 862 -17.90 14.10 -35.61
C GLY A 862 -17.01 15.36 -35.47
N GLY A 863 -15.74 15.23 -35.86
CA GLY A 863 -14.70 16.27 -35.95
C GLY A 863 -13.32 15.66 -36.31
N SER A 864 -12.61 16.22 -37.30
CA SER A 864 -11.23 15.79 -37.62
C SER A 864 -10.27 16.16 -36.51
N ALA A 865 -9.34 15.27 -36.16
CA ALA A 865 -8.27 15.54 -35.19
C ALA A 865 -7.46 16.78 -35.62
N GLY A 866 -7.61 17.88 -34.89
CA GLY A 866 -6.87 19.12 -35.10
C GLY A 866 -7.67 20.38 -34.77
N SER A 867 -7.55 20.85 -33.52
CA SER A 867 -7.72 22.24 -33.06
C SER A 867 -9.12 22.85 -32.78
N GLY A 868 -10.24 22.11 -32.86
CA GLY A 868 -11.59 22.68 -32.66
C GLY A 868 -12.44 22.21 -31.46
N GLY A 869 -12.10 21.08 -30.82
CA GLY A 869 -12.98 20.39 -29.85
C GLY A 869 -14.03 19.49 -30.52
N ASP A 870 -14.42 18.40 -29.85
CA ASP A 870 -15.41 17.44 -30.36
C ASP A 870 -16.85 17.87 -30.05
N SER A 871 -17.81 17.48 -30.89
CA SER A 871 -19.25 17.70 -30.65
C SER A 871 -19.96 16.41 -30.26
N TYR A 872 -20.92 16.52 -29.33
CA TYR A 872 -21.72 15.40 -28.81
C TYR A 872 -23.21 15.72 -28.90
N SER A 873 -24.05 14.71 -29.17
CA SER A 873 -25.50 14.87 -29.28
C SER A 873 -26.26 13.61 -28.88
N THR A 874 -27.51 13.81 -28.47
CA THR A 874 -28.48 12.74 -28.22
C THR A 874 -29.91 13.25 -28.39
N GLY A 875 -30.85 12.32 -28.60
CA GLY A 875 -32.27 12.60 -28.50
C GLY A 875 -32.72 12.60 -27.03
N MET A 876 -33.74 13.41 -26.72
CA MET A 876 -34.43 13.42 -25.44
C MET A 876 -35.93 13.24 -25.67
N ASN A 877 -36.57 12.42 -24.85
CA ASN A 877 -38.01 12.15 -24.87
C ASN A 877 -38.61 12.50 -23.48
N GLY A 878 -39.93 12.40 -23.30
CA GLY A 878 -40.56 12.60 -21.98
C GLY A 878 -40.72 14.06 -21.55
N LEU A 879 -40.64 15.02 -22.47
CA LEU A 879 -40.85 16.45 -22.17
C LEU A 879 -42.35 16.79 -22.19
N ILE A 880 -43.10 16.13 -21.31
CA ILE A 880 -44.57 16.06 -21.38
C ILE A 880 -45.27 17.14 -20.56
N ILE A 881 -44.57 17.97 -19.80
CA ILE A 881 -45.16 19.01 -18.94
C ILE A 881 -44.95 20.39 -19.55
N ASN A 882 -45.97 21.23 -19.59
CA ASN A 882 -45.80 22.61 -20.00
C ASN A 882 -45.06 23.39 -18.91
N GLY A 883 -44.03 24.13 -19.32
CA GLY A 883 -43.22 24.94 -18.41
C GLY A 883 -41.76 24.95 -18.81
N ASP A 884 -40.95 25.51 -17.92
CA ASP A 884 -39.52 25.70 -18.14
C ASP A 884 -38.73 24.47 -17.63
N TYR A 885 -38.15 23.73 -18.58
CA TYR A 885 -37.15 22.72 -18.29
C TYR A 885 -35.76 23.34 -18.25
N THR A 886 -34.87 22.76 -17.46
CA THR A 886 -33.44 23.05 -17.49
C THR A 886 -32.67 21.82 -17.91
N VAL A 887 -31.88 21.91 -18.99
CA VAL A 887 -30.99 20.85 -19.45
C VAL A 887 -29.57 21.22 -19.08
N THR A 888 -28.92 20.40 -18.25
CA THR A 888 -27.55 20.63 -17.78
C THR A 888 -26.64 19.51 -18.27
N VAL A 889 -25.60 19.85 -19.05
CA VAL A 889 -24.64 18.90 -19.62
C VAL A 889 -23.38 18.84 -18.76
N TYR A 890 -22.92 17.62 -18.48
CA TYR A 890 -21.73 17.30 -17.69
C TYR A 890 -20.72 16.52 -18.53
N VAL A 891 -19.45 16.57 -18.11
CA VAL A 891 -18.34 15.85 -18.76
C VAL A 891 -17.29 15.40 -17.76
N THR A 892 -16.73 14.21 -17.97
CA THR A 892 -15.58 13.67 -17.25
C THR A 892 -14.51 13.15 -18.19
N ASP A 893 -13.25 13.19 -17.75
CA ASP A 893 -12.13 12.53 -18.44
C ASP A 893 -11.83 11.13 -17.87
N ASP A 894 -10.88 10.43 -18.49
CA ASP A 894 -10.40 9.09 -18.10
C ASP A 894 -9.73 8.99 -16.71
N LYS A 895 -9.65 10.09 -15.96
CA LYS A 895 -9.19 10.13 -14.57
C LYS A 895 -10.22 10.65 -13.60
N GLY A 896 -11.46 10.85 -14.05
CA GLY A 896 -12.53 11.36 -13.20
C GLY A 896 -12.40 12.86 -12.90
N ASN A 897 -11.63 13.62 -13.67
CA ASN A 897 -11.71 15.08 -13.59
C ASN A 897 -12.99 15.54 -14.26
N MET A 898 -13.81 16.28 -13.52
CA MET A 898 -15.09 16.81 -14.00
C MET A 898 -14.91 18.24 -14.52
N GLY A 899 -15.47 18.51 -15.69
CA GLY A 899 -15.56 19.86 -16.24
C GLY A 899 -16.73 20.65 -15.66
N LEU A 900 -16.65 21.98 -15.71
CA LEU A 900 -17.79 22.81 -15.34
C LEU A 900 -18.97 22.53 -16.29
N PRO A 901 -20.17 22.25 -15.75
CA PRO A 901 -21.33 21.96 -16.58
C PRO A 901 -21.86 23.23 -17.24
N VAL A 902 -22.62 23.03 -18.31
CA VAL A 902 -23.35 24.12 -18.99
C VAL A 902 -24.83 23.80 -19.04
N SER A 903 -25.67 24.79 -18.76
CA SER A 903 -27.11 24.63 -18.70
C SER A 903 -27.83 25.51 -19.73
N GLN A 904 -28.91 25.00 -20.31
CA GLN A 904 -29.84 25.76 -21.14
C GLN A 904 -31.27 25.55 -20.66
N GLY A 905 -31.95 26.66 -20.38
CA GLY A 905 -33.39 26.67 -20.15
C GLY A 905 -34.15 26.51 -21.47
N MET A 906 -35.28 25.83 -21.41
CA MET A 906 -36.17 25.63 -22.55
C MET A 906 -37.63 25.61 -22.08
N THR A 907 -38.53 26.23 -22.83
CA THR A 907 -39.96 26.25 -22.50
C THR A 907 -40.71 25.25 -23.37
N GLN A 908 -41.32 24.25 -22.74
CA GLN A 908 -42.24 23.31 -23.41
C GLN A 908 -43.66 23.86 -23.37
N THR A 909 -44.36 23.79 -24.49
CA THR A 909 -45.74 24.31 -24.65
C THR A 909 -46.71 23.30 -25.29
N ASN A 910 -46.21 22.13 -25.72
CA ASN A 910 -46.99 21.07 -26.37
C ASN A 910 -47.26 19.86 -25.45
N GLY A 911 -47.11 20.02 -24.14
CA GLY A 911 -47.38 19.02 -23.10
C GLY A 911 -48.69 19.27 -22.33
N VAL A 912 -48.85 18.58 -21.20
CA VAL A 912 -49.96 18.77 -20.24
C VAL A 912 -49.66 19.91 -19.27
N SER A 913 -50.68 20.57 -18.71
CA SER A 913 -50.51 21.76 -17.85
C SER A 913 -49.92 21.50 -16.47
N SER A 914 -49.94 20.25 -15.99
CA SER A 914 -49.37 19.81 -14.71
C SER A 914 -49.28 18.28 -14.69
N GLY A 915 -48.31 17.71 -13.98
CA GLY A 915 -48.30 16.29 -13.62
C GLY A 915 -49.44 15.89 -12.66
N PRO A 916 -49.65 14.59 -12.40
CA PRO A 916 -50.68 14.11 -11.47
C PRO A 916 -50.42 14.55 -10.01
N VAL A 917 -51.46 15.03 -9.30
CA VAL A 917 -51.36 15.47 -7.90
C VAL A 917 -51.64 14.31 -6.94
N LEU A 918 -50.58 13.71 -6.40
CA LEU A 918 -50.69 12.57 -5.48
C LEU A 918 -50.76 13.01 -4.01
N SER A 919 -51.72 12.49 -3.23
CA SER A 919 -51.81 12.73 -1.79
C SER A 919 -52.10 11.46 -0.99
N VAL A 920 -51.28 11.17 0.02
CA VAL A 920 -51.53 10.07 0.97
C VAL A 920 -51.73 10.66 2.37
N LYS A 921 -52.84 10.33 3.05
CA LYS A 921 -53.20 10.86 4.38
C LYS A 921 -53.51 9.73 5.37
N ALA A 922 -53.07 9.87 6.61
CA ALA A 922 -53.44 8.99 7.73
C ALA A 922 -54.34 9.75 8.70
N ASN A 923 -55.56 9.26 8.96
CA ASN A 923 -56.59 9.98 9.74
C ASN A 923 -56.81 11.44 9.27
N GLY A 924 -56.71 11.70 7.96
CA GLY A 924 -56.85 13.05 7.37
C GLY A 924 -55.62 13.97 7.53
N GLN A 925 -54.53 13.49 8.14
CA GLN A 925 -53.28 14.23 8.34
C GLN A 925 -52.18 13.73 7.37
N GLN A 926 -51.27 14.61 6.94
CA GLN A 926 -50.05 14.26 6.18
C GLN A 926 -48.83 14.27 7.11
N GLY A 927 -47.75 13.58 6.74
CA GLY A 927 -46.52 13.48 7.55
C GLY A 927 -46.54 12.34 8.58
N GLN A 928 -45.75 12.45 9.66
CA GLN A 928 -45.72 11.43 10.72
C GLN A 928 -47.02 11.43 11.54
N VAL A 929 -47.81 10.36 11.43
CA VAL A 929 -49.06 10.21 12.16
C VAL A 929 -48.99 8.97 13.06
N GLY A 930 -49.29 9.14 14.35
CA GLY A 930 -49.47 8.03 15.29
C GLY A 930 -50.86 7.42 15.12
N ILE A 931 -50.92 6.13 14.81
CA ILE A 931 -52.19 5.41 14.67
C ILE A 931 -52.18 4.12 15.51
N LYS A 932 -53.36 3.64 15.90
CA LYS A 932 -53.58 2.34 16.55
C LYS A 932 -53.87 1.27 15.51
N THR A 933 -53.64 0.01 15.85
CA THR A 933 -53.98 -1.19 15.03
C THR A 933 -55.42 -1.25 14.48
N THR A 934 -56.33 -0.47 15.06
CA THR A 934 -57.76 -0.37 14.69
C THR A 934 -58.14 0.85 13.84
N ASP A 935 -57.20 1.75 13.55
CA ASP A 935 -57.47 3.00 12.85
C ASP A 935 -57.43 2.83 11.32
N THR A 936 -58.08 3.74 10.59
CA THR A 936 -58.25 3.66 9.13
C THR A 936 -57.28 4.59 8.38
N LEU A 937 -56.43 4.06 7.49
CA LEU A 937 -55.64 4.85 6.54
C LEU A 937 -56.54 5.31 5.37
N THR A 938 -56.43 6.56 4.90
CA THR A 938 -57.22 7.01 3.73
C THR A 938 -56.30 7.58 2.67
N VAL A 939 -56.12 6.84 1.58
CA VAL A 939 -55.38 7.31 0.40
C VAL A 939 -56.34 8.10 -0.49
N THR A 940 -55.99 9.33 -0.89
CA THR A 940 -56.84 10.17 -1.75
C THR A 940 -56.07 10.62 -2.99
N ILE A 941 -56.49 10.13 -4.15
CA ILE A 941 -55.93 10.52 -5.45
C ILE A 941 -56.60 11.83 -5.87
N GLY A 942 -55.82 12.92 -5.94
CA GLY A 942 -56.27 14.17 -6.55
C GLY A 942 -56.09 14.04 -8.05
N LEU A 943 -57.19 13.94 -8.79
CA LEU A 943 -57.15 14.05 -10.24
C LEU A 943 -56.81 15.49 -10.63
N ASP A 944 -56.26 15.69 -11.83
CA ASP A 944 -56.04 17.02 -12.39
C ASP A 944 -57.35 17.83 -12.50
N ALA A 945 -57.27 19.10 -12.92
CA ALA A 945 -58.45 19.95 -13.10
C ALA A 945 -59.49 19.40 -14.12
N ALA A 946 -59.16 18.34 -14.87
CA ALA A 946 -60.02 17.64 -15.81
C ALA A 946 -60.59 16.31 -15.28
N GLY A 947 -60.22 15.88 -14.07
CA GLY A 947 -60.73 14.66 -13.45
C GLY A 947 -60.13 13.37 -14.02
N SER A 948 -58.89 13.39 -14.55
CA SER A 948 -58.25 12.19 -15.12
C SER A 948 -56.82 11.99 -14.59
N ALA A 949 -56.39 10.72 -14.46
CA ALA A 949 -55.02 10.34 -14.08
C ALA A 949 -54.13 10.03 -15.31
N GLY A 950 -54.56 10.47 -16.50
CA GLY A 950 -53.93 10.12 -17.77
C GLY A 950 -54.38 8.77 -18.34
N ILE A 951 -54.17 8.60 -19.64
CA ILE A 951 -54.37 7.34 -20.38
C ILE A 951 -53.09 6.53 -20.19
N ASN A 952 -53.17 5.28 -19.71
CA ASN A 952 -52.04 4.36 -19.48
C ASN A 952 -51.06 4.70 -18.34
N ALA A 953 -51.54 5.18 -17.19
CA ALA A 953 -50.70 5.32 -16.00
C ALA A 953 -50.57 4.00 -15.23
N ASP A 954 -49.36 3.48 -15.09
CA ASP A 954 -49.05 2.35 -14.20
C ASP A 954 -48.88 2.91 -12.79
N TRP A 955 -49.68 2.42 -11.83
CA TRP A 955 -49.62 2.87 -10.44
C TRP A 955 -49.40 1.71 -9.49
N TRP A 956 -48.72 1.98 -8.38
CA TRP A 956 -48.51 1.00 -7.32
C TRP A 956 -48.43 1.67 -5.94
N LEU A 957 -49.02 0.98 -4.94
CA LEU A 957 -48.92 1.36 -3.53
C LEU A 957 -47.90 0.45 -2.85
N VAL A 958 -46.88 1.05 -2.25
CA VAL A 958 -45.83 0.35 -1.50
C VAL A 958 -45.96 0.67 -0.03
N ALA A 959 -46.01 -0.36 0.82
CA ALA A 959 -45.76 -0.21 2.24
C ALA A 959 -44.39 -0.76 2.57
N ALA A 960 -43.46 0.12 2.92
CA ALA A 960 -42.13 -0.27 3.37
C ALA A 960 -42.13 -0.48 4.89
N THR A 961 -41.58 -1.62 5.33
CA THR A 961 -41.39 -1.97 6.74
C THR A 961 -39.91 -2.24 7.03
N PRO A 962 -39.47 -2.25 8.31
CA PRO A 962 -38.12 -2.69 8.68
C PRO A 962 -37.80 -4.14 8.28
N PHE A 963 -38.80 -4.98 7.99
CA PHE A 963 -38.65 -6.41 7.68
C PHE A 963 -38.84 -6.74 6.18
N GLY A 964 -39.11 -5.72 5.34
CA GLY A 964 -39.33 -5.90 3.90
C GLY A 964 -40.34 -4.93 3.31
N SER A 965 -40.35 -4.84 1.98
CA SER A 965 -41.38 -4.11 1.22
C SER A 965 -42.53 -5.06 0.92
N TYR A 966 -43.73 -4.65 1.31
CA TYR A 966 -44.96 -5.34 0.95
C TYR A 966 -45.67 -4.54 -0.13
N TYR A 967 -46.30 -5.25 -1.07
CA TYR A 967 -47.02 -4.66 -2.19
C TYR A 967 -48.44 -5.21 -2.22
N TYR A 968 -49.35 -4.40 -2.73
CA TYR A 968 -50.75 -4.75 -2.87
C TYR A 968 -51.00 -5.34 -4.27
N ASP A 969 -51.53 -6.57 -4.33
CA ASP A 969 -51.85 -7.29 -5.57
C ASP A 969 -53.36 -7.20 -5.85
N THR A 970 -53.73 -6.58 -6.97
CA THR A 970 -55.14 -6.39 -7.37
C THR A 970 -55.72 -7.58 -8.13
N SER A 971 -54.92 -8.62 -8.43
CA SER A 971 -55.31 -9.74 -9.30
C SER A 971 -56.00 -10.90 -8.60
N SER A 972 -56.11 -10.90 -7.26
CA SER A 972 -56.73 -11.99 -6.48
C SER A 972 -57.86 -11.51 -5.55
N ASP A 973 -59.02 -12.15 -5.62
CA ASP A 973 -60.17 -11.94 -4.73
C ASP A 973 -60.22 -13.07 -3.66
N PRO A 974 -60.11 -12.81 -2.34
CA PRO A 974 -59.92 -11.52 -1.67
C PRO A 974 -58.45 -11.06 -1.64
N TRP A 975 -58.29 -9.74 -1.61
CA TRP A 975 -57.06 -8.96 -1.68
C TRP A 975 -56.05 -9.31 -0.56
N MET A 976 -54.79 -9.63 -0.92
CA MET A 976 -53.76 -10.06 0.05
C MET A 976 -52.40 -9.39 -0.15
N TRP A 977 -51.71 -9.14 0.97
CA TRP A 977 -50.32 -8.68 0.99
C TRP A 977 -49.36 -9.81 0.62
N LYS A 978 -48.42 -9.54 -0.29
CA LYS A 978 -47.33 -10.47 -0.64
C LYS A 978 -45.97 -9.85 -0.34
N SER A 979 -45.03 -10.68 0.11
CA SER A 979 -43.60 -10.32 0.18
C SER A 979 -42.94 -10.55 -1.17
N GLY A 980 -42.27 -9.55 -1.75
CA GLY A 980 -41.56 -9.70 -3.04
C GLY A 980 -41.85 -8.57 -4.03
N SER A 981 -41.30 -8.66 -5.25
CA SER A 981 -41.31 -7.62 -6.30
C SER A 981 -42.69 -7.05 -6.67
N SER A 982 -42.71 -5.81 -7.16
CA SER A 982 -43.91 -5.02 -7.51
C SER A 982 -44.93 -5.77 -8.38
N VAL A 983 -46.21 -5.57 -8.08
CA VAL A 983 -47.31 -6.01 -8.94
C VAL A 983 -47.72 -4.83 -9.82
N THR A 984 -47.58 -4.99 -11.14
CA THR A 984 -48.03 -4.01 -12.14
C THR A 984 -49.45 -4.35 -12.58
N TYR A 985 -50.38 -3.40 -12.49
CA TYR A 985 -51.75 -3.56 -12.98
C TYR A 985 -51.91 -2.91 -14.35
N THR A 986 -52.19 -3.70 -15.38
CA THR A 986 -52.50 -3.22 -16.73
C THR A 986 -53.97 -3.52 -17.07
N GLY A 987 -54.82 -2.48 -17.09
CA GLY A 987 -56.25 -2.58 -17.41
C GLY A 987 -56.88 -1.22 -17.74
N PRO A 988 -58.08 -1.15 -18.36
CA PRO A 988 -58.71 0.12 -18.73
C PRO A 988 -59.09 0.98 -17.52
N LEU A 989 -58.96 2.30 -17.68
CA LEU A 989 -59.28 3.36 -16.71
C LEU A 989 -60.62 3.12 -15.98
N PHE A 990 -60.57 2.97 -14.65
CA PHE A 990 -61.76 3.07 -13.79
C PHE A 990 -61.96 4.51 -13.35
N SER A 991 -63.19 5.03 -13.48
CA SER A 991 -63.61 6.27 -12.85
C SER A 991 -63.49 6.14 -11.33
N VAL A 992 -62.61 6.93 -10.71
CA VAL A 992 -62.32 6.90 -9.26
C VAL A 992 -63.42 7.58 -8.42
N GLY A 993 -64.58 7.89 -9.02
CA GLY A 993 -65.66 8.65 -8.38
C GLY A 993 -66.55 7.89 -7.40
N GLY A 994 -66.20 6.67 -6.97
CA GLY A 994 -67.17 5.82 -6.25
C GLY A 994 -66.65 4.69 -5.37
N PHE A 995 -65.48 4.81 -4.72
CA PHE A 995 -65.04 3.80 -3.74
C PHE A 995 -64.95 4.29 -2.30
N SER A 996 -65.26 3.37 -1.39
CA SER A 996 -65.00 3.43 0.04
C SER A 996 -63.49 3.45 0.32
N PRO A 997 -63.03 4.12 1.41
CA PRO A 997 -61.61 4.20 1.77
C PRO A 997 -60.95 2.81 1.91
N PHE A 998 -59.68 2.70 1.50
CA PHE A 998 -58.86 1.50 1.73
C PHE A 998 -58.64 1.28 3.23
N VAL A 999 -59.28 0.29 3.84
CA VAL A 999 -59.13 0.00 5.28
C VAL A 999 -58.01 -1.02 5.50
N LEU A 1000 -56.92 -0.59 6.12
CA LEU A 1000 -55.83 -1.46 6.59
C LEU A 1000 -56.04 -1.75 8.08
N SER A 1001 -55.98 -3.02 8.49
CA SER A 1001 -56.11 -3.42 9.90
C SER A 1001 -55.09 -4.51 10.24
N GLY A 1002 -54.67 -4.56 11.51
CA GLY A 1002 -53.76 -5.60 12.01
C GLY A 1002 -52.27 -5.41 11.67
N LEU A 1003 -51.83 -4.18 11.39
CA LEU A 1003 -50.40 -3.87 11.21
C LEU A 1003 -49.63 -4.06 12.52
N PRO A 1004 -48.48 -4.76 12.54
CA PRO A 1004 -47.62 -4.83 13.71
C PRO A 1004 -47.16 -3.44 14.22
N VAL A 1005 -46.69 -3.39 15.47
CA VAL A 1005 -46.03 -2.17 15.99
C VAL A 1005 -44.77 -1.89 15.16
N GLY A 1006 -44.67 -0.68 14.60
CA GLY A 1006 -43.58 -0.32 13.69
C GLY A 1006 -43.80 1.00 12.95
N ILE A 1007 -42.77 1.43 12.23
CA ILE A 1007 -42.83 2.60 11.34
C ILE A 1007 -43.02 2.10 9.91
N TYR A 1008 -44.00 2.65 9.22
CA TYR A 1008 -44.42 2.27 7.89
C TYR A 1008 -44.34 3.49 6.97
N ASP A 1009 -43.62 3.39 5.86
CA ASP A 1009 -43.70 4.39 4.79
C ASP A 1009 -44.65 3.88 3.72
N PHE A 1010 -45.79 4.55 3.57
CA PHE A 1010 -46.75 4.30 2.52
C PHE A 1010 -46.47 5.27 1.37
N SER A 1011 -45.84 4.76 0.31
CA SER A 1011 -45.57 5.50 -0.91
C SER A 1011 -46.55 5.10 -1.99
N PHE A 1012 -47.31 6.06 -2.50
CA PHE A 1012 -48.05 5.91 -3.73
C PHE A 1012 -47.18 6.43 -4.88
N LYS A 1013 -46.97 5.61 -5.90
CA LYS A 1013 -46.17 5.95 -7.07
C LYS A 1013 -47.00 5.74 -8.33
N THR A 1014 -46.85 6.63 -9.29
CA THR A 1014 -47.37 6.46 -10.64
C THR A 1014 -46.27 6.72 -11.63
N ASP A 1015 -46.14 5.83 -12.59
CA ASP A 1015 -45.49 6.08 -13.87
C ASP A 1015 -46.57 6.61 -14.81
N PHE A 1016 -46.44 7.86 -15.24
CA PHE A 1016 -47.45 8.54 -16.05
C PHE A 1016 -46.97 8.61 -17.49
N ASN A 1017 -47.45 7.70 -18.34
CA ASN A 1017 -47.09 7.63 -19.75
C ASN A 1017 -48.29 7.81 -20.68
N PRO A 1018 -48.56 9.04 -21.17
CA PRO A 1018 -49.65 9.29 -22.12
C PRO A 1018 -49.52 8.57 -23.47
N ASP A 1019 -48.30 8.13 -23.84
CA ASP A 1019 -47.99 7.48 -25.12
C ASP A 1019 -47.59 5.99 -25.01
N GLY A 1020 -47.46 5.46 -23.78
CA GLY A 1020 -47.18 4.06 -23.49
C GLY A 1020 -45.71 3.60 -23.61
N GLY A 1021 -44.74 4.51 -23.68
CA GLY A 1021 -43.30 4.18 -23.62
C GLY A 1021 -42.66 4.50 -22.28
N ASP A 1022 -41.76 3.65 -21.75
CA ASP A 1022 -41.08 3.85 -20.46
C ASP A 1022 -40.14 5.07 -20.49
N ASP A 1023 -40.61 6.22 -20.00
CA ASP A 1023 -39.87 7.50 -19.98
C ASP A 1023 -39.18 7.80 -18.63
N GLY A 1024 -39.34 6.90 -17.65
CA GLY A 1024 -38.72 6.99 -16.32
C GLY A 1024 -39.30 8.06 -15.39
N SER A 1025 -40.41 8.73 -15.76
CA SER A 1025 -41.03 9.78 -14.95
C SER A 1025 -41.94 9.22 -13.84
N ILE A 1026 -41.34 8.93 -12.68
CA ILE A 1026 -42.06 8.43 -11.51
C ILE A 1026 -42.51 9.60 -10.61
N TYR A 1027 -43.82 9.84 -10.55
CA TYR A 1027 -44.43 10.75 -9.58
C TYR A 1027 -44.73 9.97 -8.30
N SER A 1028 -44.44 10.55 -7.13
CA SER A 1028 -44.69 9.87 -5.87
C SER A 1028 -45.16 10.79 -4.75
N SER A 1029 -45.98 10.24 -3.86
CA SER A 1029 -46.39 10.87 -2.60
C SER A 1029 -46.25 9.84 -1.50
N THR A 1030 -45.60 10.21 -0.39
CA THR A 1030 -45.31 9.29 0.71
C THR A 1030 -45.83 9.84 2.03
N VAL A 1031 -46.44 8.97 2.84
CA VAL A 1031 -46.77 9.26 4.25
C VAL A 1031 -46.09 8.25 5.16
N THR A 1032 -45.42 8.74 6.19
CA THR A 1032 -44.79 7.90 7.23
C THR A 1032 -45.78 7.73 8.38
N VAL A 1033 -46.02 6.50 8.79
CA VAL A 1033 -47.02 6.14 9.80
C VAL A 1033 -46.34 5.39 10.92
N ASN A 1034 -46.51 5.85 12.16
CA ASN A 1034 -45.97 5.19 13.34
C ASN A 1034 -47.10 4.43 14.05
N VAL A 1035 -47.09 3.10 13.94
CA VAL A 1035 -48.03 2.20 14.62
C VAL A 1035 -47.46 1.92 16.00
N SER A 1036 -48.02 2.59 17.01
CA SER A 1036 -47.47 2.60 18.37
C SER A 1036 -48.08 1.56 19.32
N GLN A 1037 -49.26 0.99 18.98
CA GLN A 1037 -49.97 -0.05 19.73
C GLN A 1037 -50.82 -0.97 18.86
#